data_AF-A0A9Q0BAE7-F1
#
_entry.id   AF-A0A9Q0BAE7-F1
#
_cell.length_a   1.000
_cell.length_b   1.000
_cell.length_c   1.000
_cell.angle_alpha   90.00
_cell.angle_beta   90.00
_cell.angle_gamma   90.00
#
_symmetry.space_group_name_H-M   'P 1'
#
loop_
_entity.id
_entity.type
_entity.pdbx_description
1 polymer ?
#
loop_
_entity_poly.entity_id
_entity_poly.type
_entity_poly.pdbx_seq_one_letter_code
_entity_poly.pdbx_strand_id
1 'polypeptide(L)'
;MVQFNTYYLLTIIVISCGSIPKGYDEGGFSASTGLASFKEDFGLVSSLWKGNESGLADRKANISSFGVLGAAFGSIIALAVNDRLGRLRAWQLFIAVWMTGCLMQVFSSGILGFMLFARIWGGLGAGGLTVVAPLYLSEIAPARSRGMVVSIYMVVLLSFLTIGFFINYAANATLAATRLQYRLVIAVPLIPVGIAFIASFFLDDTPRWLASRDRGDEALAVLAKLRHADPSDQALAHEYDEIHEQIRTRQQILADSSTWAIIKDIATIPTYRTRFLLGAVMQTVAQWSGGNGITYYIPEIFRYAGVVGDNTSLITSGAYGAVKLVFTMVFTWGLVDVFGRRRCFITGLFLQCITHVYMAIYMAIWIDGTNKSASDAAIASVFVYAVGWSIGLCTVQYLYGTEIYPTRIRSVCYASNMALHWFFQFAVVRVTPNMFVSLDVWGAYVFWAVVCGVGLVVLGLWAPETKGIPMERMEELFSGRWWMGWRASVDLDSSETKPFGRGDSSGKESKEAPFAHDRKTDGNVFTNACSSSSLPSANFVSLLLPNYKSLNASSWRCVCLTVSVTTKANMEKRQLAEAQPRPAPPPPSRKPGLRQRLMFAGVLLAVGLLNIHLTRKHRLDQDHRGELVPNPIPVQESPFGRFPLPKDPFKLIPCTNVTVPPELDDAHPEETWLKTFDPDPSNWSWGNKTVSVDGNDSDPFSGRGIYLCGYLEVPLDYTNKSDDRIVRLAIIKYQVSGLARVGEPDNGTRNPPPGGRSERTLVIEPGGPGGSGTSYGWRVAEQYTERFSDGKFDVLGWDPRGVNITRPSISCFPYDADRDRWSILTGQYIEVSADPKRQLQIADAMNDATFKACWEVHGDLGRFMGTSIVARDLEEIRKALDEGELTGYLVSYGTGIGQTYANMFPDSVGRVILDGTEYVRDHRELGGFGWTALDNGTHAWYDGFLGECINAGPDHCALAKLKSSSGEPLVLKDLDKRMMSLLTSLIDRPAIGYTEESGPSLVTYSVLVAAIYSALYNAQSWPALAQMLYELDQGNSTLAAAYLEERAWQYDPTLPATPNKRPASDELAFIVICADAYDAPLPPDGLVWWESLWANMSSQSWVAGNSRFFDVFPCQQVHKYWPEPVDVYRGDLNHTLKNPILLIAETYDPATPLRNGRRLLNEMGRNARLIAHHGYGHSSRDTSDCTEGIAKRYILEGTLPDEAETACYANEKPYLYGAKDKSVKTTADEGWDPVAAWREHQREIAHMRF
;
A
#
# COMPACT_ATOMS: atom_id res chain seq x y z
N MET A 1 21.05 -17.31 -50.59
CA MET A 1 20.65 -18.26 -49.53
C MET A 1 20.97 -17.62 -48.20
N VAL A 2 20.19 -17.83 -47.13
CA VAL A 2 20.69 -17.53 -45.77
C VAL A 2 21.78 -18.54 -45.48
N GLN A 3 22.98 -18.06 -45.16
CA GLN A 3 24.02 -18.94 -44.63
C GLN A 3 23.54 -19.46 -43.28
N PHE A 4 23.41 -20.79 -43.17
CA PHE A 4 23.04 -21.44 -41.92
C PHE A 4 24.19 -21.27 -40.93
N ASN A 5 24.05 -20.31 -40.01
CA ASN A 5 24.98 -20.17 -38.91
C ASN A 5 24.74 -21.33 -37.90
N THR A 6 25.47 -22.42 -38.11
CA THR A 6 25.42 -23.63 -37.27
C THR A 6 25.75 -23.33 -35.81
N TYR A 7 26.66 -22.39 -35.53
CA TYR A 7 26.99 -21.96 -34.18
C TYR A 7 25.78 -21.29 -33.51
N TYR A 8 25.16 -20.30 -34.16
CA TYR A 8 23.96 -19.63 -33.64
C TYR A 8 22.80 -20.61 -33.36
N LEU A 9 22.55 -21.58 -34.25
CA LEU A 9 21.51 -22.59 -34.04
C LEU A 9 21.86 -23.57 -32.90
N LEU A 10 23.12 -24.00 -32.79
CA LEU A 10 23.60 -24.84 -31.69
C LEU A 10 23.42 -24.13 -30.35
N THR A 11 23.83 -22.86 -30.26
CA THR A 11 23.65 -22.01 -29.07
C THR A 11 22.19 -21.93 -28.64
N ILE A 12 21.26 -21.69 -29.58
CA ILE A 12 19.81 -21.64 -29.29
C ILE A 12 19.32 -22.97 -28.72
N ILE A 13 19.67 -24.09 -29.35
CA ILE A 13 19.19 -25.42 -28.93
C ILE A 13 19.74 -25.77 -27.55
N VAL A 14 21.05 -25.61 -27.33
CA VAL A 14 21.72 -25.92 -26.06
C VAL A 14 21.12 -25.09 -24.93
N ILE A 15 21.03 -23.77 -25.07
CA ILE A 15 20.50 -22.91 -24.00
C ILE A 15 19.01 -23.19 -23.73
N SER A 16 18.22 -23.50 -24.77
CA SER A 16 16.82 -23.89 -24.63
C SER A 16 16.62 -25.18 -23.82
N CYS A 17 17.60 -26.09 -23.78
CA CYS A 17 17.55 -27.26 -22.88
C CYS A 17 17.51 -26.89 -21.39
N GLY A 18 17.79 -25.64 -21.02
CA GLY A 18 17.52 -25.11 -19.68
C GLY A 18 16.04 -25.15 -19.25
N SER A 19 15.09 -25.39 -20.17
CA SER A 19 13.67 -25.58 -19.83
C SER A 19 13.29 -27.03 -19.52
N ILE A 20 14.15 -28.00 -19.84
CA ILE A 20 13.92 -29.43 -19.57
C ILE A 20 13.62 -29.69 -18.08
N PRO A 21 14.36 -29.10 -17.11
CA PRO A 21 14.05 -29.18 -15.69
C PRO A 21 12.60 -28.85 -15.33
N LYS A 22 12.03 -27.77 -15.89
CA LYS A 22 10.64 -27.35 -15.58
C LYS A 22 9.61 -28.28 -16.24
N GLY A 23 9.77 -28.53 -17.54
CA GLY A 23 8.87 -29.41 -18.28
C GLY A 23 8.83 -30.83 -17.72
N TYR A 24 10.00 -31.36 -17.35
CA TYR A 24 10.10 -32.71 -16.79
C TYR A 24 9.62 -32.77 -15.33
N ASP A 25 9.66 -31.69 -14.55
CA ASP A 25 9.03 -31.68 -13.23
C ASP A 25 7.51 -31.77 -13.33
N GLU A 26 6.91 -30.96 -14.22
CA GLU A 26 5.47 -30.86 -14.45
C GLU A 26 4.82 -32.16 -14.95
N GLY A 27 5.52 -32.99 -15.74
CA GLY A 27 4.96 -34.22 -16.35
C GLY A 27 5.76 -35.51 -16.20
N GLY A 28 7.06 -35.43 -15.87
CA GLY A 28 7.93 -36.58 -15.62
C GLY A 28 7.97 -36.95 -14.14
N PHE A 29 8.41 -36.04 -13.29
CA PHE A 29 8.47 -36.27 -11.84
C PHE A 29 7.07 -36.38 -11.23
N SER A 30 6.16 -35.44 -11.54
CA SER A 30 4.79 -35.41 -11.03
C SER A 30 4.06 -36.77 -11.20
N ALA A 31 4.05 -37.30 -12.43
CA ALA A 31 3.45 -38.58 -12.77
C ALA A 31 4.18 -39.78 -12.13
N SER A 32 5.48 -39.67 -11.84
CA SER A 32 6.24 -40.74 -11.18
C SER A 32 5.76 -41.00 -9.74
N THR A 33 5.18 -40.00 -9.07
CA THR A 33 4.50 -40.18 -7.77
C THR A 33 3.26 -41.09 -7.85
N GLY A 34 2.74 -41.32 -9.06
CA GLY A 34 1.66 -42.25 -9.37
C GLY A 34 2.08 -43.71 -9.47
N LEU A 35 3.37 -44.01 -9.66
CA LEU A 35 3.87 -45.38 -9.85
C LEU A 35 3.78 -46.20 -8.55
N ALA A 36 3.45 -47.49 -8.67
CA ALA A 36 3.35 -48.39 -7.51
C ALA A 36 4.66 -48.45 -6.70
N SER A 37 5.79 -48.61 -7.38
CA SER A 37 7.13 -48.64 -6.77
C SER A 37 7.47 -47.37 -5.98
N PHE A 38 7.04 -46.19 -6.44
CA PHE A 38 7.25 -44.93 -5.74
C PHE A 38 6.31 -44.81 -4.52
N LYS A 39 5.04 -45.22 -4.69
CA LYS A 39 4.04 -45.20 -3.61
C LYS A 39 4.44 -46.09 -2.44
N GLU A 40 5.01 -47.27 -2.71
CA GLU A 40 5.55 -48.16 -1.69
C GLU A 40 6.76 -47.54 -0.99
N ASP A 41 7.80 -47.14 -1.74
CA ASP A 41 9.05 -46.63 -1.15
C ASP A 41 8.86 -45.37 -0.29
N PHE A 42 7.98 -44.45 -0.71
CA PHE A 42 7.77 -43.18 -0.01
C PHE A 42 6.51 -43.17 0.87
N GLY A 43 5.82 -44.29 1.05
CA GLY A 43 4.69 -44.43 1.96
C GLY A 43 3.43 -43.66 1.54
N LEU A 44 3.12 -43.66 0.24
CA LEU A 44 1.90 -43.08 -0.37
C LEU A 44 0.84 -44.14 -0.72
N VAL A 45 0.96 -45.37 -0.19
CA VAL A 45 -0.03 -46.43 -0.35
C VAL A 45 -1.25 -46.14 0.53
N SER A 46 -2.44 -46.02 -0.04
CA SER A 46 -3.67 -45.61 0.69
C SER A 46 -4.07 -46.52 1.84
N SER A 47 -3.67 -47.80 1.82
CA SER A 47 -3.88 -48.74 2.93
C SER A 47 -3.21 -48.32 4.23
N LEU A 48 -2.13 -47.53 4.18
CA LEU A 48 -1.38 -47.03 5.33
C LEU A 48 -2.04 -45.79 5.99
N TRP A 49 -3.03 -45.18 5.33
CA TRP A 49 -3.62 -43.89 5.71
C TRP A 49 -5.12 -43.95 5.98
N LYS A 50 -5.66 -45.15 6.26
CA LYS A 50 -7.08 -45.33 6.63
C LYS A 50 -7.43 -44.47 7.86
N GLY A 51 -8.36 -43.53 7.69
CA GLY A 51 -8.75 -42.58 8.74
C GLY A 51 -7.85 -41.33 8.84
N ASN A 52 -6.87 -41.15 7.94
CA ASN A 52 -6.02 -39.96 7.86
C ASN A 52 -5.70 -39.62 6.39
N GLU A 53 -6.73 -39.40 5.59
CA GLU A 53 -6.62 -39.13 4.15
C GLU A 53 -5.97 -37.76 3.86
N SER A 54 -6.16 -36.79 4.76
CA SER A 54 -5.43 -35.52 4.77
C SER A 54 -3.92 -35.71 4.91
N GLY A 55 -3.45 -36.61 5.78
CA GLY A 55 -2.03 -36.91 5.92
C GLY A 55 -1.39 -37.52 4.66
N LEU A 56 -2.15 -38.31 3.90
CA LEU A 56 -1.72 -38.80 2.57
C LEU A 56 -1.63 -37.66 1.56
N ALA A 57 -2.64 -36.78 1.52
CA ALA A 57 -2.66 -35.61 0.65
C ALA A 57 -1.46 -34.67 0.95
N ASP A 58 -1.22 -34.33 2.22
CA ASP A 58 -0.10 -33.52 2.67
C ASP A 58 1.26 -34.12 2.28
N ARG A 59 1.45 -35.42 2.50
CA ARG A 59 2.73 -36.09 2.18
C ARG A 59 2.99 -36.10 0.67
N LYS A 60 1.96 -36.37 -0.14
CA LYS A 60 2.03 -36.31 -1.60
C LYS A 60 2.27 -34.88 -2.11
N ALA A 61 1.58 -33.91 -1.51
CA ALA A 61 1.70 -32.50 -1.86
C ALA A 61 3.09 -31.95 -1.55
N ASN A 62 3.65 -32.23 -0.37
CA ASN A 62 5.02 -31.86 0.01
C ASN A 62 6.06 -32.40 -0.99
N ILE A 63 6.03 -33.69 -1.31
CA ILE A 63 6.96 -34.31 -2.28
C ILE A 63 6.88 -33.63 -3.65
N SER A 64 5.67 -33.31 -4.11
CA SER A 64 5.45 -32.67 -5.40
C SER A 64 5.95 -31.21 -5.39
N SER A 65 5.49 -30.41 -4.43
CA SER A 65 5.65 -28.96 -4.44
C SER A 65 7.03 -28.48 -3.99
N PHE A 66 7.80 -29.26 -3.21
CA PHE A 66 9.11 -28.81 -2.70
C PHE A 66 10.14 -28.53 -3.81
N GLY A 67 9.99 -29.11 -5.01
CA GLY A 67 10.79 -28.73 -6.19
C GLY A 67 10.43 -27.34 -6.71
N VAL A 68 9.16 -26.96 -6.62
CA VAL A 68 8.64 -25.63 -6.99
C VAL A 68 9.07 -24.58 -5.96
N LEU A 69 9.10 -24.93 -4.67
CA LEU A 69 9.64 -24.08 -3.61
C LEU A 69 11.13 -23.79 -3.83
N GLY A 70 11.91 -24.83 -4.15
CA GLY A 70 13.31 -24.65 -4.57
C GLY A 70 13.44 -23.72 -5.78
N ALA A 71 12.54 -23.83 -6.77
CA ALA A 71 12.55 -22.97 -7.95
C ALA A 71 12.25 -21.49 -7.65
N ALA A 72 11.41 -21.20 -6.65
CA ALA A 72 11.22 -19.82 -6.18
C ALA A 72 12.55 -19.21 -5.70
N PHE A 73 13.26 -19.89 -4.78
CA PHE A 73 14.58 -19.45 -4.32
C PHE A 73 15.62 -19.40 -5.46
N GLY A 74 15.63 -20.39 -6.36
CA GLY A 74 16.50 -20.41 -7.53
C GLY A 74 16.33 -19.21 -8.46
N SER A 75 15.08 -18.78 -8.68
CA SER A 75 14.79 -17.60 -9.51
C SER A 75 15.27 -16.28 -8.88
N ILE A 76 15.24 -16.17 -7.54
CA ILE A 76 15.77 -15.02 -6.79
C ILE A 76 17.31 -15.03 -6.82
N ILE A 77 17.94 -16.18 -6.58
CA ILE A 77 19.40 -16.34 -6.60
C ILE A 77 19.97 -16.00 -7.99
N ALA A 78 19.24 -16.32 -9.07
CA ALA A 78 19.63 -15.95 -10.43
C ALA A 78 19.82 -14.44 -10.62
N LEU A 79 19.04 -13.57 -9.96
CA LEU A 79 19.20 -12.13 -10.04
C LEU A 79 20.59 -11.68 -9.53
N ALA A 80 21.11 -12.29 -8.46
CA ALA A 80 22.42 -11.97 -7.90
C ALA A 80 23.59 -12.65 -8.64
N VAL A 81 23.35 -13.79 -9.30
CA VAL A 81 24.37 -14.60 -9.97
C VAL A 81 24.60 -14.18 -11.43
N ASN A 82 23.52 -13.90 -12.17
CA ASN A 82 23.54 -13.80 -13.63
C ASN A 82 24.41 -12.64 -14.16
N ASP A 83 24.37 -11.48 -13.50
CA ASP A 83 25.16 -10.31 -13.90
C ASP A 83 26.61 -10.38 -13.38
N ARG A 84 26.86 -11.15 -12.32
CA ARG A 84 28.21 -11.37 -11.75
C ARG A 84 29.03 -12.39 -12.54
N LEU A 85 28.47 -13.55 -12.87
CA LEU A 85 29.20 -14.64 -13.53
C LEU A 85 29.14 -14.62 -15.06
N GLY A 86 28.14 -13.98 -15.65
CA GLY A 86 27.81 -14.12 -17.07
C GLY A 86 26.72 -15.16 -17.29
N ARG A 87 25.98 -15.02 -18.40
CA ARG A 87 24.72 -15.74 -18.64
C ARG A 87 25.00 -17.20 -18.96
N LEU A 88 26.11 -17.52 -19.63
CA LEU A 88 26.52 -18.91 -19.90
C LEU A 88 26.95 -19.61 -18.60
N ARG A 89 27.77 -18.95 -17.78
CA ARG A 89 28.29 -19.53 -16.53
C ARG A 89 27.21 -19.69 -15.47
N ALA A 90 26.26 -18.76 -15.39
CA ALA A 90 25.07 -18.90 -14.56
C ALA A 90 24.20 -20.09 -15.01
N TRP A 91 23.98 -20.26 -16.31
CA TRP A 91 23.24 -21.40 -16.88
C TRP A 91 23.92 -22.74 -16.55
N GLN A 92 25.24 -22.82 -16.71
CA GLN A 92 26.06 -23.98 -16.33
C GLN A 92 25.92 -24.31 -14.83
N LEU A 93 26.04 -23.31 -13.96
CA LEU A 93 25.91 -23.49 -12.51
C LEU A 93 24.53 -24.05 -12.12
N PHE A 94 23.45 -23.46 -12.63
CA PHE A 94 22.10 -23.91 -12.30
C PHE A 94 21.76 -25.30 -12.87
N ILE A 95 22.33 -25.69 -14.03
CA ILE A 95 22.23 -27.08 -14.50
C ILE A 95 23.01 -28.05 -13.61
N ALA A 96 24.21 -27.70 -13.15
CA ALA A 96 24.96 -28.56 -12.22
C ALA A 96 24.20 -28.77 -10.89
N VAL A 97 23.56 -27.72 -10.36
CA VAL A 97 22.67 -27.80 -9.19
C VAL A 97 21.45 -28.69 -9.47
N TRP A 98 20.77 -28.51 -10.62
CA TRP A 98 19.63 -29.37 -10.98
C TRP A 98 20.04 -30.84 -11.16
N MET A 99 21.14 -31.11 -11.88
CA MET A 99 21.63 -32.47 -12.12
C MET A 99 22.02 -33.18 -10.81
N THR A 100 22.69 -32.49 -9.90
CA THR A 100 23.01 -33.05 -8.57
C THR A 100 21.75 -33.33 -7.75
N GLY A 101 20.76 -32.42 -7.74
CA GLY A 101 19.47 -32.65 -7.09
C GLY A 101 18.67 -33.81 -7.70
N CYS A 102 18.70 -33.95 -9.02
CA CYS A 102 18.08 -35.05 -9.74
C CYS A 102 18.75 -36.41 -9.41
N LEU A 103 20.09 -36.44 -9.32
CA LEU A 103 20.83 -37.62 -8.84
C LEU A 103 20.48 -37.96 -7.38
N MET A 104 20.39 -36.96 -6.49
CA MET A 104 19.97 -37.16 -5.10
C MET A 104 18.53 -37.71 -5.03
N GLN A 105 17.61 -37.26 -5.89
CA GLN A 105 16.25 -37.83 -6.00
C GLN A 105 16.28 -39.31 -6.42
N VAL A 106 17.15 -39.71 -7.38
CA VAL A 106 17.37 -41.12 -7.77
C VAL A 106 17.91 -41.97 -6.60
N PHE A 107 18.87 -41.46 -5.84
CA PHE A 107 19.51 -42.20 -4.74
C PHE A 107 18.74 -42.12 -3.40
N SER A 108 17.66 -41.35 -3.32
CA SER A 108 16.88 -41.13 -2.07
C SER A 108 16.26 -42.39 -1.44
N SER A 109 15.93 -43.41 -2.24
CA SER A 109 15.71 -44.80 -1.78
C SER A 109 14.67 -45.01 -0.66
N GLY A 110 13.58 -44.23 -0.65
CA GLY A 110 12.53 -44.25 0.37
C GLY A 110 12.78 -43.34 1.58
N ILE A 111 13.96 -42.71 1.69
CA ILE A 111 14.28 -41.76 2.77
C ILE A 111 13.57 -40.44 2.46
N LEU A 112 12.37 -40.24 3.04
CA LEU A 112 11.51 -39.09 2.77
C LEU A 112 12.22 -37.74 2.95
N GLY A 113 12.93 -37.54 4.06
CA GLY A 113 13.64 -36.27 4.33
C GLY A 113 14.71 -35.95 3.28
N PHE A 114 15.43 -36.97 2.80
CA PHE A 114 16.44 -36.81 1.76
C PHE A 114 15.80 -36.56 0.38
N MET A 115 14.66 -37.20 0.07
CA MET A 115 13.86 -36.85 -1.10
C MET A 115 13.40 -35.38 -1.03
N LEU A 116 12.80 -34.92 0.07
CA LEU A 116 12.34 -33.54 0.22
C LEU A 116 13.47 -32.50 0.07
N PHE A 117 14.65 -32.77 0.64
CA PHE A 117 15.84 -31.94 0.44
C PHE A 117 16.30 -31.95 -1.03
N ALA A 118 16.35 -33.13 -1.66
CA ALA A 118 16.75 -33.28 -3.06
C ALA A 118 15.76 -32.63 -4.05
N ARG A 119 14.48 -32.52 -3.68
CA ARG A 119 13.47 -31.71 -4.39
C ARG A 119 13.83 -30.22 -4.33
N ILE A 120 14.05 -29.66 -3.14
CA ILE A 120 14.42 -28.24 -2.96
C ILE A 120 15.72 -27.92 -3.71
N TRP A 121 16.76 -28.74 -3.55
CA TRP A 121 18.06 -28.54 -4.20
C TRP A 121 17.96 -28.61 -5.74
N GLY A 122 17.28 -29.62 -6.29
CA GLY A 122 17.02 -29.70 -7.73
C GLY A 122 16.19 -28.51 -8.23
N GLY A 123 15.20 -28.08 -7.44
CA GLY A 123 14.38 -26.90 -7.69
C GLY A 123 15.20 -25.62 -7.84
N LEU A 124 16.20 -25.40 -6.98
CA LEU A 124 17.07 -24.22 -7.03
C LEU A 124 17.77 -24.09 -8.40
N GLY A 125 18.21 -25.21 -8.97
CA GLY A 125 18.70 -25.25 -10.35
C GLY A 125 17.61 -24.96 -11.38
N ALA A 126 16.46 -25.65 -11.30
CA ALA A 126 15.35 -25.47 -12.24
C ALA A 126 14.85 -24.01 -12.32
N GLY A 127 14.66 -23.36 -11.16
CA GLY A 127 14.20 -21.98 -11.07
C GLY A 127 15.16 -20.98 -11.69
N GLY A 128 16.45 -21.10 -11.39
CA GLY A 128 17.47 -20.19 -11.93
C GLY A 128 17.57 -20.25 -13.45
N LEU A 129 17.47 -21.44 -14.04
CA LEU A 129 17.45 -21.63 -15.51
C LEU A 129 16.29 -20.92 -16.19
N THR A 130 15.15 -20.78 -15.50
CA THR A 130 13.96 -20.10 -16.05
C THR A 130 14.10 -18.59 -16.13
N VAL A 131 15.08 -18.02 -15.42
CA VAL A 131 15.50 -16.62 -15.54
C VAL A 131 16.63 -16.51 -16.58
N VAL A 132 17.67 -17.34 -16.46
CA VAL A 132 18.91 -17.20 -17.25
C VAL A 132 18.73 -17.56 -18.73
N ALA A 133 18.06 -18.69 -19.04
CA ALA A 133 17.98 -19.15 -20.43
C ALA A 133 17.16 -18.21 -21.35
N PRO A 134 15.98 -17.68 -20.96
CA PRO A 134 15.27 -16.68 -21.76
C PRO A 134 16.07 -15.39 -21.94
N LEU A 135 16.80 -14.92 -20.92
CA LEU A 135 17.67 -13.75 -21.03
C LEU A 135 18.78 -13.97 -22.06
N TYR A 136 19.55 -15.05 -21.95
CA TYR A 136 20.61 -15.40 -22.91
C TYR A 136 20.05 -15.45 -24.35
N LEU A 137 18.94 -16.17 -24.56
CA LEU A 137 18.29 -16.28 -25.88
C LEU A 137 17.83 -14.92 -26.42
N SER A 138 17.37 -14.01 -25.56
CA SER A 138 16.94 -12.66 -25.96
C SER A 138 18.09 -11.74 -26.35
N GLU A 139 19.29 -11.96 -25.78
CA GLU A 139 20.48 -11.12 -25.95
C GLU A 139 21.32 -11.51 -27.18
N ILE A 140 21.33 -12.79 -27.58
CA ILE A 140 21.98 -13.22 -28.83
C ILE A 140 21.14 -12.93 -30.09
N ALA A 141 19.82 -12.78 -29.94
CA ALA A 141 18.90 -12.81 -31.07
C ALA A 141 18.69 -11.43 -31.73
N PRO A 142 18.73 -11.36 -33.08
CA PRO A 142 18.36 -10.17 -33.83
C PRO A 142 16.95 -9.68 -33.45
N ALA A 143 16.75 -8.36 -33.41
CA ALA A 143 15.51 -7.75 -32.93
C ALA A 143 14.24 -8.34 -33.60
N ARG A 144 14.28 -8.57 -34.92
CA ARG A 144 13.17 -9.09 -35.72
C ARG A 144 12.80 -10.56 -35.43
N SER A 145 13.72 -11.37 -34.88
CA SER A 145 13.49 -12.80 -34.60
C SER A 145 13.48 -13.16 -33.11
N ARG A 146 13.80 -12.20 -32.23
CA ARG A 146 13.94 -12.39 -30.77
C ARG A 146 12.77 -13.15 -30.12
N GLY A 147 11.52 -12.78 -30.42
CA GLY A 147 10.34 -13.45 -29.88
C GLY A 147 10.24 -14.93 -30.26
N MET A 148 10.48 -15.25 -31.54
CA MET A 148 10.50 -16.63 -32.04
C MET A 148 11.61 -17.46 -31.39
N VAL A 149 12.81 -16.89 -31.23
CA VAL A 149 13.98 -17.55 -30.64
C VAL A 149 13.77 -17.84 -29.15
N VAL A 150 13.31 -16.86 -28.37
CA VAL A 150 12.99 -17.05 -26.94
C VAL A 150 11.87 -18.09 -26.77
N SER A 151 10.92 -18.16 -27.71
CA SER A 151 9.80 -19.13 -27.65
C SER A 151 10.25 -20.60 -27.82
N ILE A 152 11.45 -20.87 -28.33
CA ILE A 152 12.00 -22.24 -28.43
C ILE A 152 12.19 -22.85 -27.02
N TYR A 153 12.49 -22.02 -26.02
CA TYR A 153 12.52 -22.42 -24.60
C TYR A 153 11.19 -23.08 -24.17
N MET A 154 10.05 -22.45 -24.51
CA MET A 154 8.70 -22.96 -24.17
C MET A 154 8.31 -24.21 -24.98
N VAL A 155 8.79 -24.30 -26.22
CA VAL A 155 8.64 -25.51 -27.05
C VAL A 155 9.37 -26.70 -26.45
N VAL A 156 10.62 -26.52 -26.01
CA VAL A 156 11.38 -27.58 -25.32
C VAL A 156 10.71 -27.95 -23.99
N LEU A 157 10.18 -26.98 -23.24
CA LEU A 157 9.48 -27.20 -21.97
C LEU A 157 8.27 -28.13 -22.18
N LEU A 158 7.35 -27.74 -23.07
CA LEU A 158 6.12 -28.49 -23.33
C LEU A 158 6.39 -29.83 -24.05
N SER A 159 7.52 -29.96 -24.75
CA SER A 159 8.00 -31.24 -25.28
C SER A 159 8.40 -32.18 -24.15
N PHE A 160 9.17 -31.72 -23.16
CA PHE A 160 9.58 -32.56 -22.04
C PHE A 160 8.48 -32.83 -21.00
N LEU A 161 7.49 -31.93 -20.87
CA LEU A 161 6.20 -32.22 -20.23
C LEU A 161 5.53 -33.45 -20.87
N THR A 162 5.37 -33.40 -22.20
CA THR A 162 4.72 -34.46 -22.99
C THR A 162 5.48 -35.78 -22.91
N ILE A 163 6.80 -35.74 -23.12
CA ILE A 163 7.69 -36.90 -23.07
C ILE A 163 7.75 -37.51 -21.65
N GLY A 164 7.66 -36.70 -20.59
CA GLY A 164 7.60 -37.16 -19.21
C GLY A 164 6.43 -38.11 -18.93
N PHE A 165 5.22 -37.78 -19.41
CA PHE A 165 4.06 -38.67 -19.29
C PHE A 165 4.24 -39.98 -20.07
N PHE A 166 4.81 -39.92 -21.28
CA PHE A 166 5.06 -41.12 -22.08
C PHE A 166 6.20 -42.01 -21.51
N ILE A 167 7.21 -41.44 -20.86
CA ILE A 167 8.23 -42.19 -20.12
C ILE A 167 7.63 -42.89 -18.91
N ASN A 168 6.72 -42.23 -18.17
CA ASN A 168 5.99 -42.86 -17.08
C ASN A 168 5.10 -44.01 -17.57
N TYR A 169 4.38 -43.82 -18.68
CA TYR A 169 3.62 -44.90 -19.33
C TYR A 169 4.52 -46.09 -19.71
N ALA A 170 5.66 -45.83 -20.37
CA ALA A 170 6.60 -46.88 -20.74
C ALA A 170 7.16 -47.62 -19.52
N ALA A 171 7.55 -46.91 -18.47
CA ALA A 171 8.04 -47.50 -17.22
C ALA A 171 6.96 -48.31 -16.48
N ASN A 172 5.70 -47.87 -16.52
CA ASN A 172 4.58 -48.61 -15.93
C ASN A 172 4.15 -49.84 -16.75
N ALA A 173 4.37 -49.82 -18.07
CA ALA A 173 4.01 -50.90 -18.99
C ALA A 173 5.12 -51.96 -19.19
N THR A 174 6.41 -51.60 -19.03
CA THR A 174 7.55 -52.47 -19.38
C THR A 174 8.46 -52.87 -18.22
N LEU A 175 8.38 -52.19 -17.07
CA LEU A 175 9.22 -52.49 -15.90
C LEU A 175 8.36 -53.02 -14.75
N ALA A 176 8.87 -54.05 -14.06
CA ALA A 176 8.29 -54.50 -12.79
C ALA A 176 8.35 -53.39 -11.73
N ALA A 177 7.34 -53.34 -10.85
CA ALA A 177 7.19 -52.38 -9.76
C ALA A 177 8.27 -52.55 -8.68
N THR A 178 9.49 -52.13 -9.00
CA THR A 178 10.68 -52.17 -8.16
C THR A 178 11.31 -50.79 -8.11
N ARG A 179 12.24 -50.55 -7.19
CA ARG A 179 12.97 -49.27 -7.08
C ARG A 179 13.61 -48.80 -8.39
N LEU A 180 13.95 -49.71 -9.29
CA LEU A 180 14.49 -49.38 -10.62
C LEU A 180 13.51 -48.58 -11.48
N GLN A 181 12.20 -48.83 -11.36
CA GLN A 181 11.15 -48.23 -12.18
C GLN A 181 11.12 -46.70 -12.03
N TYR A 182 10.84 -46.18 -10.84
CA TYR A 182 10.81 -44.72 -10.62
C TYR A 182 12.20 -44.08 -10.75
N ARG A 183 13.27 -44.79 -10.36
CA ARG A 183 14.65 -44.28 -10.51
C ARG A 183 15.03 -44.04 -11.96
N LEU A 184 14.68 -44.95 -12.88
CA LEU A 184 14.91 -44.74 -14.31
C LEU A 184 14.12 -43.54 -14.82
N VAL A 185 12.84 -43.40 -14.45
CA VAL A 185 12.00 -42.24 -14.82
C VAL A 185 12.63 -40.92 -14.37
N ILE A 186 13.13 -40.83 -13.13
CA ILE A 186 13.82 -39.61 -12.65
C ILE A 186 15.17 -39.41 -13.35
N ALA A 187 15.88 -40.48 -13.74
CA ALA A 187 17.20 -40.40 -14.36
C ALA A 187 17.20 -40.02 -15.85
N VAL A 188 16.19 -40.39 -16.66
CA VAL A 188 16.19 -40.12 -18.12
C VAL A 188 16.58 -38.68 -18.53
N PRO A 189 16.03 -37.59 -17.94
CA PRO A 189 16.31 -36.23 -18.38
C PRO A 189 17.77 -35.79 -18.14
N LEU A 190 18.54 -36.50 -17.30
CA LEU A 190 19.98 -36.25 -17.14
C LEU A 190 20.76 -36.49 -18.46
N ILE A 191 20.23 -37.31 -19.38
CA ILE A 191 20.87 -37.60 -20.66
C ILE A 191 20.87 -36.35 -21.58
N PRO A 192 19.72 -35.79 -22.01
CA PRO A 192 19.71 -34.59 -22.85
C PRO A 192 20.26 -33.35 -22.14
N VAL A 193 20.02 -33.20 -20.83
CA VAL A 193 20.58 -32.06 -20.06
C VAL A 193 22.10 -32.19 -19.91
N GLY A 194 22.63 -33.40 -19.66
CA GLY A 194 24.07 -33.64 -19.61
C GLY A 194 24.78 -33.42 -20.94
N ILE A 195 24.15 -33.81 -22.06
CA ILE A 195 24.64 -33.50 -23.41
C ILE A 195 24.66 -31.97 -23.63
N ALA A 196 23.59 -31.26 -23.26
CA ALA A 196 23.54 -29.80 -23.36
C ALA A 196 24.58 -29.12 -22.44
N PHE A 197 24.80 -29.63 -21.24
CA PHE A 197 25.83 -29.15 -20.31
C PHE A 197 27.24 -29.27 -20.92
N ILE A 198 27.59 -30.45 -21.46
CA ILE A 198 28.87 -30.67 -22.14
C ILE A 198 29.00 -29.78 -23.39
N ALA A 199 27.93 -29.64 -24.19
CA ALA A 199 27.93 -28.78 -25.37
C ALA A 199 28.10 -27.29 -25.01
N SER A 200 27.64 -26.85 -23.83
CA SER A 200 27.73 -25.45 -23.40
C SER A 200 29.16 -24.94 -23.18
N PHE A 201 30.13 -25.82 -22.94
CA PHE A 201 31.55 -25.43 -22.83
C PHE A 201 32.18 -25.00 -24.16
N PHE A 202 31.50 -25.23 -25.29
CA PHE A 202 31.91 -24.76 -26.62
C PHE A 202 31.17 -23.49 -27.07
N LEU A 203 30.38 -22.88 -26.18
CA LEU A 203 29.68 -21.62 -26.41
C LEU A 203 30.44 -20.47 -25.75
N ASP A 204 30.22 -19.26 -26.25
CA ASP A 204 30.69 -18.02 -25.65
C ASP A 204 29.57 -17.38 -24.80
N ASP A 205 29.90 -16.41 -23.93
CA ASP A 205 28.86 -15.61 -23.24
C ASP A 205 28.26 -14.56 -24.20
N THR A 206 27.16 -13.93 -23.80
CA THR A 206 26.44 -12.98 -24.67
C THR A 206 27.32 -11.74 -24.99
N PRO A 207 27.31 -11.23 -26.24
CA PRO A 207 28.03 -9.99 -26.59
C PRO A 207 27.67 -8.81 -25.67
N ARG A 208 26.39 -8.74 -25.27
CA ARG A 208 25.87 -7.71 -24.37
C ARG A 208 26.46 -7.79 -22.97
N TRP A 209 26.66 -8.98 -22.40
CA TRP A 209 27.32 -9.12 -21.11
C TRP A 209 28.82 -8.79 -21.21
N LEU A 210 29.49 -9.28 -22.26
CA LEU A 210 30.92 -9.02 -22.51
C LEU A 210 31.21 -7.52 -22.64
N ALA A 211 30.43 -6.79 -23.45
CA ALA A 211 30.55 -5.34 -23.59
C ALA A 211 30.21 -4.60 -22.27
N SER A 212 29.25 -5.09 -21.47
CA SER A 212 28.96 -4.52 -20.13
C SER A 212 30.04 -4.78 -19.06
N ARG A 213 31.12 -5.48 -19.43
CA ARG A 213 32.29 -5.79 -18.61
C ARG A 213 33.59 -5.27 -19.23
N ASP A 214 33.48 -4.24 -20.08
CA ASP A 214 34.58 -3.55 -20.77
C ASP A 214 35.45 -4.47 -21.66
N ARG A 215 34.92 -5.65 -22.03
CA ARG A 215 35.58 -6.65 -22.90
C ARG A 215 35.10 -6.51 -24.34
N GLY A 216 35.32 -5.32 -24.91
CA GLY A 216 34.78 -4.90 -26.21
C GLY A 216 35.20 -5.81 -27.36
N ASP A 217 36.50 -6.11 -27.49
CA ASP A 217 37.03 -6.94 -28.59
C ASP A 217 36.42 -8.36 -28.59
N GLU A 218 36.24 -8.95 -27.41
CA GLU A 218 35.59 -10.25 -27.26
C GLU A 218 34.10 -10.18 -27.61
N ALA A 219 33.41 -9.10 -27.20
CA ALA A 219 32.01 -8.88 -27.55
C ALA A 219 31.81 -8.78 -29.07
N LEU A 220 32.67 -8.05 -29.78
CA LEU A 220 32.65 -7.94 -31.24
C LEU A 220 32.96 -9.29 -31.90
N ALA A 221 33.97 -10.01 -31.44
CA ALA A 221 34.33 -11.33 -31.97
C ALA A 221 33.20 -12.36 -31.79
N VAL A 222 32.48 -12.34 -30.67
CA VAL A 222 31.32 -13.22 -30.44
C VAL A 222 30.11 -12.76 -31.25
N LEU A 223 29.89 -11.46 -31.45
CA LEU A 223 28.84 -10.96 -32.34
C LEU A 223 29.12 -11.40 -33.80
N ALA A 224 30.37 -11.32 -34.26
CA ALA A 224 30.82 -11.84 -35.57
C ALA A 224 30.50 -13.35 -35.71
N LYS A 225 30.85 -14.18 -34.71
CA LYS A 225 30.46 -15.60 -34.66
C LYS A 225 28.94 -15.81 -34.74
N LEU A 226 28.15 -15.00 -34.02
CA LEU A 226 26.69 -15.11 -33.95
C LEU A 226 25.95 -14.57 -35.19
N ARG A 227 26.60 -13.72 -36.00
CA ARG A 227 26.05 -13.20 -37.26
C ARG A 227 26.61 -13.89 -38.50
N HIS A 228 27.73 -14.59 -38.37
CA HIS A 228 28.51 -15.17 -39.49
C HIS A 228 28.96 -14.08 -40.48
N ALA A 229 29.41 -12.95 -39.93
CA ALA A 229 29.96 -11.80 -40.63
C ALA A 229 31.45 -11.62 -40.25
N ASP A 230 32.19 -10.86 -41.06
CA ASP A 230 33.56 -10.47 -40.73
C ASP A 230 33.56 -9.31 -39.71
N PRO A 231 34.53 -9.24 -38.77
CA PRO A 231 34.65 -8.11 -37.82
C PRO A 231 34.75 -6.72 -38.47
N SER A 232 35.10 -6.63 -39.77
CA SER A 232 35.16 -5.38 -40.54
C SER A 232 33.88 -5.02 -41.32
N ASP A 233 32.81 -5.83 -41.23
CA ASP A 233 31.52 -5.55 -41.88
C ASP A 233 30.82 -4.34 -41.24
N GLN A 234 30.48 -3.32 -42.05
CA GLN A 234 29.76 -2.13 -41.59
C GLN A 234 28.39 -2.44 -40.95
N ALA A 235 27.71 -3.50 -41.39
CA ALA A 235 26.44 -3.92 -40.80
C ALA A 235 26.64 -4.53 -39.40
N LEU A 236 27.78 -5.22 -39.19
CA LEU A 236 28.15 -5.76 -37.89
C LEU A 236 28.62 -4.66 -36.93
N ALA A 237 29.41 -3.71 -37.43
CA ALA A 237 29.84 -2.53 -36.67
C ALA A 237 28.62 -1.71 -36.18
N HIS A 238 27.62 -1.48 -37.04
CA HIS A 238 26.40 -0.76 -36.64
C HIS A 238 25.59 -1.51 -35.56
N GLU A 239 25.44 -2.85 -35.64
CA GLU A 239 24.78 -3.62 -34.58
C GLU A 239 25.61 -3.62 -33.28
N TYR A 240 26.94 -3.60 -33.38
CA TYR A 240 27.84 -3.49 -32.24
C TYR A 240 27.76 -2.12 -31.56
N ASP A 241 27.79 -1.03 -32.33
CA ASP A 241 27.69 0.34 -31.83
C ASP A 241 26.32 0.61 -31.19
N GLU A 242 25.21 0.11 -31.79
CA GLU A 242 23.89 0.11 -31.14
C GLU A 242 23.90 -0.61 -29.79
N ILE A 243 24.56 -1.77 -29.70
CA ILE A 243 24.69 -2.52 -28.45
C ILE A 243 25.55 -1.76 -27.44
N HIS A 244 26.66 -1.17 -27.87
CA HIS A 244 27.59 -0.47 -27.01
C HIS A 244 26.99 0.84 -26.47
N GLU A 245 26.22 1.56 -27.28
CA GLU A 245 25.54 2.79 -26.85
C GLU A 245 24.29 2.48 -25.99
N GLN A 246 23.56 1.39 -26.26
CA GLN A 246 22.53 0.88 -25.34
C GLN A 246 23.12 0.50 -23.97
N ILE A 247 24.33 -0.08 -23.95
CA ILE A 247 25.04 -0.43 -22.72
C ILE A 247 25.57 0.82 -22.01
N ARG A 248 26.17 1.77 -22.75
CA ARG A 248 26.65 3.05 -22.20
C ARG A 248 25.50 3.86 -21.59
N THR A 249 24.41 4.03 -22.34
CA THR A 249 23.18 4.67 -21.87
C THR A 249 22.63 3.95 -20.64
N ARG A 250 22.58 2.62 -20.64
CA ARG A 250 22.13 1.83 -19.48
C ARG A 250 23.07 1.95 -18.28
N GLN A 251 24.38 1.99 -18.48
CA GLN A 251 25.36 2.23 -17.42
C GLN A 251 25.19 3.64 -16.86
N GLN A 252 25.02 4.68 -17.68
CA GLN A 252 24.79 6.05 -17.22
C GLN A 252 23.45 6.21 -16.49
N ILE A 253 22.38 5.55 -16.92
CA ILE A 253 21.06 5.57 -16.25
C ILE A 253 21.05 4.76 -14.94
N LEU A 254 21.97 3.78 -14.77
CA LEU A 254 21.99 2.86 -13.63
C LEU A 254 23.21 2.99 -12.71
N ALA A 255 24.22 3.80 -13.03
CA ALA A 255 25.46 3.93 -12.25
C ALA A 255 25.21 4.34 -10.80
N ASP A 256 24.28 5.27 -10.59
CA ASP A 256 23.86 5.75 -9.27
C ASP A 256 22.60 5.04 -8.72
N SER A 257 22.04 4.04 -9.42
CA SER A 257 20.81 3.35 -8.99
C SER A 257 21.07 1.95 -8.44
N SER A 258 20.96 1.78 -7.12
CA SER A 258 20.93 0.45 -6.50
C SER A 258 19.68 -0.35 -6.90
N THR A 259 19.69 -1.68 -6.75
CA THR A 259 18.50 -2.52 -6.97
C THR A 259 17.31 -2.05 -6.12
N TRP A 260 17.56 -1.49 -4.93
CA TRP A 260 16.51 -0.90 -4.10
C TRP A 260 16.00 0.43 -4.65
N ALA A 261 16.85 1.30 -5.20
CA ALA A 261 16.36 2.51 -5.87
C ALA A 261 15.37 2.15 -6.99
N ILE A 262 15.62 1.04 -7.70
CA ILE A 262 14.68 0.51 -8.70
C ILE A 262 13.40 -0.05 -8.05
N ILE A 263 13.47 -0.75 -6.92
CA ILE A 263 12.28 -1.20 -6.15
C ILE A 263 11.45 0.01 -5.67
N LYS A 264 12.13 1.07 -5.21
CA LYS A 264 11.54 2.34 -4.78
C LYS A 264 10.84 3.05 -5.94
N ASP A 265 11.50 3.18 -7.10
CA ASP A 265 10.90 3.68 -8.35
C ASP A 265 9.64 2.88 -8.74
N ILE A 266 9.65 1.55 -8.56
CA ILE A 266 8.51 0.68 -8.82
C ILE A 266 7.37 0.90 -7.83
N ALA A 267 7.67 1.23 -6.56
CA ALA A 267 6.67 1.47 -5.53
C ALA A 267 6.10 2.90 -5.57
N THR A 268 6.92 3.92 -5.82
CA THR A 268 6.52 5.33 -5.83
C THR A 268 5.82 5.72 -7.13
N ILE A 269 6.52 5.64 -8.27
CA ILE A 269 6.08 6.18 -9.56
C ILE A 269 4.77 5.47 -9.97
N PRO A 270 3.62 6.17 -10.02
CA PRO A 270 2.32 5.53 -10.22
C PRO A 270 2.25 4.69 -11.49
N THR A 271 2.83 5.19 -12.59
CA THR A 271 2.88 4.48 -13.86
C THR A 271 3.70 3.18 -13.77
N TYR A 272 4.80 3.16 -13.02
CA TYR A 272 5.63 1.97 -12.83
C TYR A 272 4.94 0.96 -11.90
N ARG A 273 4.37 1.44 -10.79
CA ARG A 273 3.55 0.62 -9.87
C ARG A 273 2.37 -0.02 -10.58
N THR A 274 1.64 0.73 -11.42
CA THR A 274 0.50 0.20 -12.18
C THR A 274 0.92 -0.88 -13.16
N ARG A 275 2.04 -0.72 -13.88
CA ARG A 275 2.59 -1.78 -14.75
C ARG A 275 3.03 -3.00 -13.92
N PHE A 276 3.71 -2.78 -12.79
CA PHE A 276 4.24 -3.85 -11.93
C PHE A 276 3.13 -4.69 -11.30
N LEU A 277 2.15 -4.04 -10.66
CA LEU A 277 0.99 -4.71 -10.07
C LEU A 277 0.13 -5.41 -11.12
N LEU A 278 -0.05 -4.84 -12.31
CA LEU A 278 -0.73 -5.51 -13.41
C LEU A 278 0.01 -6.80 -13.82
N GLY A 279 1.34 -6.75 -13.92
CA GLY A 279 2.17 -7.92 -14.15
C GLY A 279 2.06 -8.96 -13.02
N ALA A 280 2.08 -8.51 -11.76
CA ALA A 280 1.98 -9.36 -10.58
C ALA A 280 0.62 -10.09 -10.52
N VAL A 281 -0.49 -9.35 -10.65
CA VAL A 281 -1.85 -9.89 -10.73
C VAL A 281 -2.00 -10.86 -11.91
N MET A 282 -1.35 -10.60 -13.04
CA MET A 282 -1.34 -11.55 -14.16
C MET A 282 -0.65 -12.88 -13.81
N GLN A 283 0.45 -12.88 -13.04
CA GLN A 283 1.06 -14.12 -12.53
C GLN A 283 0.16 -14.80 -11.49
N THR A 284 -0.44 -14.03 -10.57
CA THR A 284 -1.37 -14.54 -9.54
C THR A 284 -2.55 -15.27 -10.18
N VAL A 285 -3.24 -14.62 -11.12
CA VAL A 285 -4.38 -15.19 -11.85
C VAL A 285 -3.96 -16.43 -12.65
N ALA A 286 -2.77 -16.42 -13.27
CA ALA A 286 -2.27 -17.58 -14.02
C ALA A 286 -2.02 -18.81 -13.14
N GLN A 287 -1.46 -18.64 -11.94
CA GLN A 287 -1.24 -19.79 -11.05
C GLN A 287 -2.56 -20.26 -10.43
N TRP A 288 -3.32 -19.34 -9.85
CA TRP A 288 -4.54 -19.65 -9.11
C TRP A 288 -5.77 -19.97 -9.99
N SER A 289 -5.71 -19.81 -11.32
CA SER A 289 -6.69 -20.41 -12.24
C SER A 289 -6.57 -21.94 -12.32
N GLY A 290 -5.61 -22.55 -11.62
CA GLY A 290 -5.34 -23.98 -11.66
C GLY A 290 -4.24 -24.38 -12.66
N GLY A 291 -3.60 -23.41 -13.34
CA GLY A 291 -2.61 -23.61 -14.41
C GLY A 291 -1.68 -24.81 -14.20
N ASN A 292 -0.93 -24.76 -13.09
CA ASN A 292 -0.01 -25.82 -12.70
C ASN A 292 -0.61 -26.85 -11.74
N GLY A 293 -1.59 -26.49 -10.89
CA GLY A 293 -2.26 -27.46 -10.01
C GLY A 293 -2.91 -28.61 -10.79
N ILE A 294 -3.64 -28.26 -11.86
CA ILE A 294 -4.22 -29.25 -12.78
C ILE A 294 -3.13 -29.99 -13.55
N THR A 295 -2.05 -29.32 -13.98
CA THR A 295 -0.98 -29.97 -14.75
C THR A 295 -0.20 -31.01 -13.92
N TYR A 296 0.15 -30.74 -12.66
CA TYR A 296 0.87 -31.68 -11.79
C TYR A 296 0.04 -32.90 -11.39
N TYR A 297 -1.28 -32.75 -11.23
CA TYR A 297 -2.18 -33.83 -10.82
C TYR A 297 -3.06 -34.37 -11.96
N ILE A 298 -2.68 -34.10 -13.21
CA ILE A 298 -3.48 -34.45 -14.39
C ILE A 298 -3.84 -35.94 -14.52
N PRO A 299 -3.00 -36.94 -14.15
CA PRO A 299 -3.36 -38.35 -14.26
C PRO A 299 -4.38 -38.80 -13.19
N GLU A 300 -4.48 -38.05 -12.10
CA GLU A 300 -5.47 -38.27 -11.04
C GLU A 300 -6.79 -37.58 -11.38
N ILE A 301 -6.72 -36.36 -11.93
CA ILE A 301 -7.88 -35.64 -12.49
C ILE A 301 -8.56 -36.46 -13.59
N PHE A 302 -7.81 -37.09 -14.50
CA PHE A 302 -8.41 -37.97 -15.50
C PHE A 302 -9.07 -39.21 -14.89
N ARG A 303 -8.54 -39.76 -13.77
CA ARG A 303 -9.20 -40.85 -13.04
C ARG A 303 -10.52 -40.39 -12.40
N TYR A 304 -10.55 -39.20 -11.76
CA TYR A 304 -11.80 -38.59 -11.28
C TYR A 304 -12.77 -38.22 -12.43
N ALA A 305 -12.27 -37.97 -13.63
CA ALA A 305 -13.10 -37.76 -14.82
C ALA A 305 -13.65 -39.06 -15.44
N GLY A 306 -13.37 -40.23 -14.85
CA GLY A 306 -13.85 -41.55 -15.30
C GLY A 306 -12.87 -42.36 -16.15
N VAL A 307 -11.62 -41.92 -16.35
CA VAL A 307 -10.62 -42.69 -17.11
C VAL A 307 -10.11 -43.88 -16.31
N VAL A 308 -10.52 -45.08 -16.70
CA VAL A 308 -10.15 -46.34 -16.05
C VAL A 308 -8.77 -46.84 -16.52
N GLY A 309 -7.90 -47.13 -15.55
CA GLY A 309 -6.57 -47.73 -15.75
C GLY A 309 -5.44 -46.70 -15.83
N ASP A 310 -4.36 -46.94 -15.08
CA ASP A 310 -3.24 -45.99 -14.97
C ASP A 310 -2.52 -45.76 -16.31
N ASN A 311 -2.37 -46.80 -17.14
CA ASN A 311 -1.83 -46.67 -18.49
C ASN A 311 -2.70 -45.76 -19.37
N THR A 312 -4.02 -45.92 -19.33
CA THR A 312 -4.98 -45.07 -20.07
C THR A 312 -4.87 -43.61 -19.62
N SER A 313 -4.76 -43.38 -18.31
CA SER A 313 -4.62 -42.03 -17.75
C SER A 313 -3.29 -41.38 -18.12
N LEU A 314 -2.18 -42.12 -18.08
CA LEU A 314 -0.86 -41.62 -18.49
C LEU A 314 -0.79 -41.30 -19.99
N ILE A 315 -1.40 -42.12 -20.86
CA ILE A 315 -1.54 -41.82 -22.29
C ILE A 315 -2.38 -40.55 -22.51
N THR A 316 -3.51 -40.41 -21.79
CA THR A 316 -4.39 -39.23 -21.89
C THR A 316 -3.68 -37.96 -21.37
N SER A 317 -2.84 -38.10 -20.35
CA SER A 317 -1.97 -37.04 -19.82
C SER A 317 -0.88 -36.63 -20.83
N GLY A 318 -0.28 -37.60 -21.53
CA GLY A 318 0.63 -37.35 -22.66
C GLY A 318 -0.07 -36.61 -23.81
N ALA A 319 -1.30 -37.00 -24.15
CA ALA A 319 -2.11 -36.29 -25.14
C ALA A 319 -2.45 -34.85 -24.70
N TYR A 320 -2.75 -34.62 -23.41
CA TYR A 320 -2.95 -33.29 -22.84
C TYR A 320 -1.68 -32.42 -22.96
N GLY A 321 -0.50 -32.98 -22.66
CA GLY A 321 0.79 -32.33 -22.92
C GLY A 321 0.99 -31.97 -24.40
N ALA A 322 0.71 -32.91 -25.30
CA ALA A 322 0.84 -32.70 -26.74
C ALA A 322 -0.12 -31.61 -27.27
N VAL A 323 -1.35 -31.52 -26.74
CA VAL A 323 -2.28 -30.43 -27.06
C VAL A 323 -1.74 -29.09 -26.56
N LYS A 324 -1.20 -29.00 -25.34
CA LYS A 324 -0.52 -27.78 -24.85
C LYS A 324 0.63 -27.37 -25.77
N LEU A 325 1.47 -28.32 -26.17
CA LEU A 325 2.62 -28.10 -27.07
C LEU A 325 2.18 -27.54 -28.44
N VAL A 326 1.25 -28.21 -29.12
CA VAL A 326 0.81 -27.82 -30.48
C VAL A 326 0.10 -26.47 -30.48
N PHE A 327 -0.83 -26.23 -29.54
CA PHE A 327 -1.53 -24.93 -29.49
C PHE A 327 -0.59 -23.80 -29.08
N THR A 328 0.37 -24.03 -28.19
CA THR A 328 1.40 -23.03 -27.83
C THR A 328 2.30 -22.70 -29.02
N MET A 329 2.72 -23.68 -29.83
CA MET A 329 3.47 -23.43 -31.09
C MET A 329 2.66 -22.55 -32.05
N VAL A 330 1.43 -22.96 -32.37
CA VAL A 330 0.55 -22.26 -33.33
C VAL A 330 0.27 -20.83 -32.90
N PHE A 331 0.00 -20.60 -31.62
CA PHE A 331 -0.25 -19.24 -31.14
C PHE A 331 1.02 -18.39 -31.09
N THR A 332 2.10 -18.91 -30.52
CA THR A 332 3.30 -18.10 -30.23
C THR A 332 4.12 -17.77 -31.50
N TRP A 333 4.10 -18.63 -32.53
CA TRP A 333 4.79 -18.36 -33.80
C TRP A 333 3.92 -17.75 -34.90
N GLY A 334 2.60 -17.67 -34.72
CA GLY A 334 1.69 -17.22 -35.79
C GLY A 334 0.55 -16.30 -35.40
N LEU A 335 0.01 -16.36 -34.18
CA LEU A 335 -1.27 -15.71 -33.85
C LEU A 335 -1.17 -14.62 -32.76
N VAL A 336 -0.18 -14.64 -31.86
CA VAL A 336 -0.04 -13.62 -30.80
C VAL A 336 0.15 -12.20 -31.37
N ASP A 337 0.94 -12.06 -32.44
CA ASP A 337 1.11 -10.79 -33.17
C ASP A 337 -0.06 -10.44 -34.10
N VAL A 338 -0.97 -11.37 -34.37
CA VAL A 338 -2.17 -11.14 -35.20
C VAL A 338 -3.36 -10.74 -34.32
N PHE A 339 -3.68 -11.51 -33.29
CA PHE A 339 -4.84 -11.33 -32.42
C PHE A 339 -4.67 -10.21 -31.39
N GLY A 340 -3.46 -9.99 -30.88
CA GLY A 340 -3.19 -9.08 -29.77
C GLY A 340 -3.17 -9.79 -28.41
N ARG A 341 -2.30 -9.32 -27.51
CA ARG A 341 -1.99 -9.95 -26.21
C ARG A 341 -3.22 -9.97 -25.31
N ARG A 342 -3.97 -8.86 -25.29
CA ARG A 342 -5.17 -8.70 -24.44
C ARG A 342 -6.27 -9.67 -24.84
N ARG A 343 -6.49 -9.82 -26.15
CA ARG A 343 -7.52 -10.75 -26.67
C ARG A 343 -7.17 -12.20 -26.36
N CYS A 344 -5.89 -12.57 -26.51
CA CYS A 344 -5.40 -13.91 -26.18
C CYS A 344 -5.67 -14.31 -24.72
N PHE A 345 -5.23 -13.54 -23.71
CA PHE A 345 -5.43 -13.96 -22.31
C PHE A 345 -6.91 -13.92 -21.86
N ILE A 346 -7.73 -13.00 -22.38
CA ILE A 346 -9.17 -12.98 -22.07
C ILE A 346 -9.90 -14.16 -22.69
N THR A 347 -9.64 -14.51 -23.96
CA THR A 347 -10.20 -15.72 -24.56
C THR A 347 -9.74 -16.98 -23.80
N GLY A 348 -8.46 -17.01 -23.40
CA GLY A 348 -7.91 -18.11 -22.60
C GLY A 348 -8.59 -18.29 -21.24
N LEU A 349 -8.79 -17.23 -20.48
CA LEU A 349 -9.48 -17.27 -19.18
C LEU A 349 -10.97 -17.60 -19.31
N PHE A 350 -11.63 -17.16 -20.38
CA PHE A 350 -13.05 -17.45 -20.63
C PHE A 350 -13.29 -18.94 -20.88
N LEU A 351 -12.43 -19.57 -21.69
CA LEU A 351 -12.45 -21.02 -21.92
C LEU A 351 -12.19 -21.79 -20.62
N GLN A 352 -11.16 -21.41 -19.87
CA GLN A 352 -10.84 -22.02 -18.56
C GLN A 352 -12.03 -21.94 -17.59
N CYS A 353 -12.60 -20.74 -17.39
CA CYS A 353 -13.75 -20.51 -16.52
C CYS A 353 -14.93 -21.46 -16.83
N ILE A 354 -15.34 -21.54 -18.10
CA ILE A 354 -16.44 -22.42 -18.53
C ILE A 354 -16.11 -23.90 -18.26
N THR A 355 -14.87 -24.33 -18.52
CA THR A 355 -14.46 -25.72 -18.26
C THR A 355 -14.41 -26.06 -16.78
N HIS A 356 -14.02 -25.13 -15.90
CA HIS A 356 -14.07 -25.35 -14.46
C HIS A 356 -15.51 -25.39 -13.92
N VAL A 357 -16.42 -24.54 -14.43
CA VAL A 357 -17.84 -24.60 -14.08
C VAL A 357 -18.46 -25.95 -14.50
N TYR A 358 -18.16 -26.43 -15.72
CA TYR A 358 -18.59 -27.76 -16.16
C TYR A 358 -18.01 -28.86 -15.25
N MET A 359 -16.71 -28.81 -14.96
CA MET A 359 -16.05 -29.84 -14.18
C MET A 359 -16.52 -29.87 -12.71
N ALA A 360 -16.78 -28.72 -12.10
CA ALA A 360 -17.40 -28.64 -10.78
C ALA A 360 -18.78 -29.34 -10.75
N ILE A 361 -19.63 -29.07 -11.75
CA ILE A 361 -20.94 -29.72 -11.88
C ILE A 361 -20.79 -31.24 -12.11
N TYR A 362 -19.84 -31.66 -12.94
CA TYR A 362 -19.56 -33.08 -13.17
C TYR A 362 -19.11 -33.79 -11.89
N MET A 363 -18.10 -33.25 -11.20
CA MET A 363 -17.53 -33.84 -9.98
C MET A 363 -18.52 -33.87 -8.81
N ALA A 364 -19.50 -32.97 -8.78
CA ALA A 364 -20.55 -32.94 -7.76
C ALA A 364 -21.68 -33.96 -7.97
N ILE A 365 -21.78 -34.59 -9.16
CA ILE A 365 -22.95 -35.43 -9.53
C ILE A 365 -22.53 -36.82 -10.07
N TRP A 366 -21.40 -36.92 -10.77
CA TRP A 366 -21.00 -38.11 -11.53
C TRP A 366 -19.50 -38.47 -11.40
N ILE A 367 -18.86 -38.18 -10.28
CA ILE A 367 -17.42 -38.44 -10.06
C ILE A 367 -16.99 -39.91 -10.35
N ASP A 368 -17.88 -40.88 -10.15
CA ASP A 368 -17.64 -42.30 -10.45
C ASP A 368 -17.80 -42.69 -11.94
N GLY A 369 -18.04 -41.72 -12.84
CA GLY A 369 -18.20 -41.98 -14.29
C GLY A 369 -19.50 -42.69 -14.69
N THR A 370 -20.48 -42.78 -13.79
CA THR A 370 -21.76 -43.50 -14.00
C THR A 370 -22.56 -43.01 -15.20
N ASN A 371 -22.40 -41.74 -15.59
CA ASN A 371 -22.90 -41.20 -16.85
C ASN A 371 -21.73 -41.05 -17.84
N LYS A 372 -21.54 -42.05 -18.71
CA LYS A 372 -20.44 -42.07 -19.68
C LYS A 372 -20.39 -40.81 -20.56
N SER A 373 -21.53 -40.33 -21.07
CA SER A 373 -21.54 -39.13 -21.93
C SER A 373 -21.14 -37.86 -21.19
N ALA A 374 -21.40 -37.78 -19.87
CA ALA A 374 -20.92 -36.68 -19.04
C ALA A 374 -19.41 -36.81 -18.73
N SER A 375 -18.91 -38.04 -18.58
CA SER A 375 -17.48 -38.37 -18.40
C SER A 375 -16.65 -38.08 -19.66
N ASP A 376 -17.11 -38.51 -20.85
CA ASP A 376 -16.49 -38.20 -22.14
C ASP A 376 -16.41 -36.66 -22.34
N ALA A 377 -17.45 -35.92 -21.95
CA ALA A 377 -17.47 -34.46 -21.96
C ALA A 377 -16.59 -33.82 -20.87
N ALA A 378 -16.43 -34.44 -19.70
CA ALA A 378 -15.50 -34.00 -18.66
C ALA A 378 -14.05 -34.12 -19.15
N ILE A 379 -13.68 -35.25 -19.73
CA ILE A 379 -12.38 -35.47 -20.38
C ILE A 379 -12.15 -34.41 -21.46
N ALA A 380 -13.12 -34.18 -22.35
CA ALA A 380 -13.04 -33.14 -23.38
C ALA A 380 -12.87 -31.72 -22.78
N SER A 381 -13.52 -31.41 -21.66
CA SER A 381 -13.37 -30.10 -21.00
C SER A 381 -11.94 -29.84 -20.50
N VAL A 382 -11.21 -30.88 -20.08
CA VAL A 382 -9.78 -30.77 -19.70
C VAL A 382 -8.89 -30.43 -20.91
N PHE A 383 -9.23 -30.91 -22.11
CA PHE A 383 -8.54 -30.51 -23.34
C PHE A 383 -8.89 -29.08 -23.78
N VAL A 384 -10.14 -28.64 -23.62
CA VAL A 384 -10.54 -27.24 -23.87
C VAL A 384 -9.85 -26.29 -22.88
N TYR A 385 -9.71 -26.69 -21.61
CA TYR A 385 -8.92 -26.00 -20.61
C TYR A 385 -7.43 -25.88 -21.04
N ALA A 386 -6.83 -26.97 -21.53
CA ALA A 386 -5.45 -26.99 -22.02
C ALA A 386 -5.22 -26.00 -23.18
N VAL A 387 -6.19 -25.90 -24.09
CA VAL A 387 -6.20 -24.93 -25.19
C VAL A 387 -6.35 -23.50 -24.65
N GLY A 388 -7.30 -23.26 -23.74
CA GLY A 388 -7.48 -21.95 -23.10
C GLY A 388 -6.24 -21.46 -22.36
N TRP A 389 -5.54 -22.36 -21.65
CA TRP A 389 -4.25 -22.08 -21.04
C TRP A 389 -3.19 -21.67 -22.07
N SER A 390 -3.02 -22.49 -23.13
CA SER A 390 -1.99 -22.31 -24.17
C SER A 390 -2.19 -21.06 -25.02
N ILE A 391 -3.45 -20.66 -25.26
CA ILE A 391 -3.81 -19.41 -25.96
C ILE A 391 -3.51 -18.18 -25.10
N GLY A 392 -3.80 -18.29 -23.80
CA GLY A 392 -3.72 -17.17 -22.86
C GLY A 392 -2.43 -17.16 -22.05
N LEU A 393 -2.57 -17.48 -20.76
CA LEU A 393 -1.54 -17.17 -19.77
C LEU A 393 -0.29 -18.07 -19.90
N CYS A 394 -0.30 -19.17 -20.65
CA CYS A 394 0.88 -20.02 -20.84
C CYS A 394 2.11 -19.28 -21.40
N THR A 395 1.92 -18.32 -22.31
CA THR A 395 3.01 -17.54 -22.92
C THR A 395 2.81 -16.03 -22.76
N VAL A 396 1.58 -15.54 -22.80
CA VAL A 396 1.31 -14.09 -22.70
C VAL A 396 1.76 -13.51 -21.36
N GLN A 397 1.68 -14.26 -20.24
CA GLN A 397 2.12 -13.75 -18.93
C GLN A 397 3.63 -13.42 -18.86
N TYR A 398 4.44 -14.10 -19.68
CA TYR A 398 5.88 -13.85 -19.77
C TYR A 398 6.16 -12.72 -20.78
N LEU A 399 5.56 -12.78 -21.97
CA LEU A 399 5.73 -11.78 -23.02
C LEU A 399 5.29 -10.38 -22.56
N TYR A 400 4.09 -10.29 -21.98
CA TYR A 400 3.52 -9.03 -21.49
C TYR A 400 4.39 -8.42 -20.38
N GLY A 401 4.97 -9.26 -19.51
CA GLY A 401 5.97 -8.87 -18.52
C GLY A 401 7.31 -8.40 -19.08
N THR A 402 7.60 -8.62 -20.36
CA THR A 402 8.76 -8.00 -21.05
C THR A 402 8.40 -6.75 -21.84
N GLU A 403 7.16 -6.64 -22.33
CA GLU A 403 6.68 -5.52 -23.17
C GLU A 403 6.35 -4.27 -22.36
N ILE A 404 5.71 -4.38 -21.18
CA ILE A 404 5.16 -3.20 -20.48
C ILE A 404 6.20 -2.35 -19.74
N TYR A 405 7.36 -2.92 -19.35
CA TYR A 405 8.32 -2.24 -18.47
C TYR A 405 9.35 -1.39 -19.21
N PRO A 406 9.58 -0.12 -18.80
CA PRO A 406 10.72 0.68 -19.23
C PRO A 406 12.06 0.07 -18.82
N THR A 407 13.12 0.38 -19.57
CA THR A 407 14.43 -0.29 -19.47
C THR A 407 15.08 -0.19 -18.09
N ARG A 408 14.82 0.90 -17.34
CA ARG A 408 15.32 1.10 -15.98
C ARG A 408 14.77 0.09 -14.96
N ILE A 409 13.47 -0.20 -15.00
CA ILE A 409 12.81 -1.08 -14.01
C ILE A 409 12.68 -2.54 -14.45
N ARG A 410 12.81 -2.82 -15.76
CA ARG A 410 12.45 -4.10 -16.39
C ARG A 410 13.07 -5.33 -15.73
N SER A 411 14.35 -5.29 -15.36
CA SER A 411 15.03 -6.44 -14.74
C SER A 411 14.43 -6.79 -13.37
N VAL A 412 14.20 -5.78 -12.53
CA VAL A 412 13.67 -5.95 -11.17
C VAL A 412 12.18 -6.33 -11.21
N CYS A 413 11.34 -5.59 -11.97
CA CYS A 413 9.93 -5.95 -12.13
C CYS A 413 9.73 -7.38 -12.64
N TYR A 414 10.52 -7.80 -13.63
CA TYR A 414 10.42 -9.14 -14.20
C TYR A 414 10.92 -10.21 -13.22
N ALA A 415 12.06 -10.01 -12.57
CA ALA A 415 12.58 -10.96 -11.58
C ALA A 415 11.63 -11.13 -10.39
N SER A 416 11.11 -10.05 -9.81
CA SER A 416 10.15 -10.10 -8.70
C SER A 416 8.84 -10.78 -9.10
N ASN A 417 8.32 -10.52 -10.31
CA ASN A 417 7.13 -11.21 -10.81
C ASN A 417 7.40 -12.70 -11.11
N MET A 418 8.59 -13.07 -11.56
CA MET A 418 8.96 -14.48 -11.73
C MET A 418 9.12 -15.21 -10.39
N ALA A 419 9.67 -14.56 -9.37
CA ALA A 419 9.69 -15.10 -8.01
C ALA A 419 8.27 -15.30 -7.46
N LEU A 420 7.37 -14.32 -7.66
CA LEU A 420 5.96 -14.41 -7.29
C LEU A 420 5.21 -15.51 -8.06
N HIS A 421 5.48 -15.65 -9.36
CA HIS A 421 4.97 -16.74 -10.20
C HIS A 421 5.37 -18.12 -9.63
N TRP A 422 6.64 -18.30 -9.25
CA TRP A 422 7.12 -19.54 -8.64
C TRP A 422 6.53 -19.78 -7.24
N PHE A 423 6.38 -18.73 -6.43
CA PHE A 423 5.77 -18.84 -5.11
C PHE A 423 4.29 -19.25 -5.18
N PHE A 424 3.50 -18.65 -6.09
CA PHE A 424 2.12 -19.08 -6.29
C PHE A 424 2.00 -20.43 -7.02
N GLN A 425 2.96 -20.80 -7.88
CA GLN A 425 3.04 -22.17 -8.41
C GLN A 425 3.25 -23.18 -7.26
N PHE A 426 4.13 -22.86 -6.30
CA PHE A 426 4.35 -23.69 -5.11
C PHE A 426 3.07 -23.80 -4.29
N ALA A 427 2.42 -22.67 -3.97
CA ALA A 427 1.18 -22.66 -3.19
C ALA A 427 0.09 -23.51 -3.85
N VAL A 428 -0.17 -23.31 -5.14
CA VAL A 428 -1.19 -24.06 -5.89
C VAL A 428 -0.89 -25.56 -5.95
N VAL A 429 0.35 -25.96 -6.25
CA VAL A 429 0.74 -27.39 -6.28
C VAL A 429 0.72 -28.00 -4.87
N ARG A 430 1.05 -27.23 -3.83
CA ARG A 430 1.00 -27.70 -2.42
C ARG A 430 -0.42 -27.83 -1.88
N VAL A 431 -1.35 -27.00 -2.34
CA VAL A 431 -2.72 -26.92 -1.82
C VAL A 431 -3.69 -27.80 -2.61
N THR A 432 -3.45 -28.06 -3.90
CA THR A 432 -4.38 -28.84 -4.76
C THR A 432 -4.78 -30.22 -4.18
N PRO A 433 -3.87 -31.09 -3.70
CA PRO A 433 -4.28 -32.39 -3.12
C PRO A 433 -5.12 -32.25 -1.86
N ASN A 434 -4.84 -31.22 -1.05
CA ASN A 434 -5.62 -30.93 0.16
C ASN A 434 -7.01 -30.37 -0.21
N MET A 435 -7.13 -29.55 -1.26
CA MET A 435 -8.44 -29.09 -1.75
C MET A 435 -9.33 -30.27 -2.17
N PHE A 436 -8.77 -31.26 -2.86
CA PHE A 436 -9.52 -32.46 -3.27
C PHE A 436 -10.08 -33.28 -2.09
N VAL A 437 -9.48 -33.18 -0.90
CA VAL A 437 -9.93 -33.86 0.34
C VAL A 437 -10.80 -32.95 1.21
N SER A 438 -10.48 -31.66 1.33
CA SER A 438 -11.10 -30.73 2.29
C SER A 438 -12.25 -29.88 1.71
N LEU A 439 -12.37 -29.76 0.39
CA LEU A 439 -13.44 -29.05 -0.31
C LEU A 439 -14.25 -29.97 -1.24
N ASP A 440 -13.99 -31.28 -1.15
CA ASP A 440 -14.19 -32.26 -2.22
C ASP A 440 -13.50 -31.87 -3.55
N VAL A 441 -13.42 -32.82 -4.49
CA VAL A 441 -12.89 -32.55 -5.84
C VAL A 441 -13.73 -31.48 -6.56
N TRP A 442 -15.04 -31.38 -6.31
CA TRP A 442 -15.91 -30.38 -6.95
C TRP A 442 -15.65 -28.95 -6.44
N GLY A 443 -15.43 -28.76 -5.14
CA GLY A 443 -15.18 -27.44 -4.55
C GLY A 443 -13.85 -26.83 -5.02
N ALA A 444 -12.84 -27.68 -5.29
CA ALA A 444 -11.59 -27.24 -5.91
C ALA A 444 -11.82 -26.60 -7.30
N TYR A 445 -12.70 -27.18 -8.13
CA TYR A 445 -13.07 -26.62 -9.42
C TYR A 445 -13.95 -25.36 -9.30
N VAL A 446 -14.80 -25.25 -8.28
CA VAL A 446 -15.53 -23.99 -8.00
C VAL A 446 -14.56 -22.86 -7.66
N PHE A 447 -13.56 -23.12 -6.83
CA PHE A 447 -12.52 -22.14 -6.50
C PHE A 447 -11.77 -21.66 -7.75
N TRP A 448 -11.28 -22.57 -8.60
CA TRP A 448 -10.60 -22.19 -9.85
C TRP A 448 -11.52 -21.44 -10.84
N ALA A 449 -12.81 -21.80 -10.90
CA ALA A 449 -13.80 -21.06 -11.69
C ALA A 449 -13.98 -19.62 -11.19
N VAL A 450 -14.06 -19.41 -9.86
CA VAL A 450 -14.15 -18.07 -9.26
C VAL A 450 -12.90 -17.24 -9.55
N VAL A 451 -11.69 -17.82 -9.41
CA VAL A 451 -10.45 -17.10 -9.75
C VAL A 451 -10.41 -16.72 -11.23
N CYS A 452 -10.86 -17.59 -12.14
CA CYS A 452 -10.98 -17.25 -13.56
C CYS A 452 -11.99 -16.12 -13.80
N GLY A 453 -13.13 -16.13 -13.10
CA GLY A 453 -14.14 -15.07 -13.14
C GLY A 453 -13.61 -13.70 -12.68
N VAL A 454 -12.91 -13.67 -11.54
CA VAL A 454 -12.24 -12.45 -11.04
C VAL A 454 -11.15 -12.00 -12.03
N GLY A 455 -10.34 -12.92 -12.54
CA GLY A 455 -9.30 -12.64 -13.53
C GLY A 455 -9.87 -12.02 -14.82
N LEU A 456 -11.01 -12.50 -15.31
CA LEU A 456 -11.71 -11.94 -16.47
C LEU A 456 -12.17 -10.50 -16.25
N VAL A 457 -12.65 -10.16 -15.04
CA VAL A 457 -13.06 -8.78 -14.72
C VAL A 457 -11.85 -7.87 -14.53
N VAL A 458 -10.92 -8.26 -13.67
CA VAL A 458 -9.77 -7.42 -13.28
C VAL A 458 -8.83 -7.19 -14.46
N LEU A 459 -8.31 -8.26 -15.09
CA LEU A 459 -7.43 -8.12 -16.26
C LEU A 459 -8.20 -7.65 -17.50
N GLY A 460 -9.51 -7.91 -17.58
CA GLY A 460 -10.37 -7.46 -18.67
C GLY A 460 -10.58 -5.94 -18.70
N LEU A 461 -10.63 -5.29 -17.54
CA LEU A 461 -10.72 -3.83 -17.44
C LEU A 461 -9.34 -3.16 -17.42
N TRP A 462 -8.39 -3.72 -16.69
CA TRP A 462 -7.12 -3.07 -16.40
C TRP A 462 -6.08 -3.19 -17.53
N ALA A 463 -5.86 -4.37 -18.11
CA ALA A 463 -4.76 -4.53 -19.07
C ALA A 463 -5.08 -3.88 -20.43
N PRO A 464 -4.22 -2.96 -20.94
CA PRO A 464 -4.28 -2.48 -22.32
C PRO A 464 -3.84 -3.54 -23.34
N GLU A 465 -3.93 -3.19 -24.63
CA GLU A 465 -3.36 -3.99 -25.71
C GLU A 465 -1.98 -3.44 -26.09
N THR A 466 -0.94 -4.27 -25.95
CA THR A 466 0.47 -3.88 -26.20
C THR A 466 0.92 -4.11 -27.65
N LYS A 467 0.13 -4.85 -28.44
CA LYS A 467 0.46 -5.19 -29.84
C LYS A 467 0.80 -3.94 -30.68
N GLY A 468 2.01 -3.92 -31.23
CA GLY A 468 2.44 -2.95 -32.24
C GLY A 468 2.87 -1.58 -31.70
N ILE A 469 2.89 -1.39 -30.38
CA ILE A 469 3.33 -0.14 -29.77
C ILE A 469 4.84 -0.20 -29.46
N PRO A 470 5.65 0.78 -29.89
CA PRO A 470 7.07 0.87 -29.51
C PRO A 470 7.25 0.89 -27.98
N MET A 471 8.36 0.35 -27.47
CA MET A 471 8.61 0.28 -26.01
C MET A 471 8.71 1.67 -25.38
N GLU A 472 9.13 2.65 -26.18
CA GLU A 472 9.34 4.05 -25.86
C GLU A 472 8.00 4.78 -25.72
N ARG A 473 7.00 4.41 -26.53
CA ARG A 473 5.63 4.94 -26.50
C ARG A 473 4.67 4.12 -25.63
N MET A 474 5.15 3.03 -25.03
CA MET A 474 4.36 2.16 -24.14
C MET A 474 3.82 2.91 -22.90
N GLU A 475 4.38 4.07 -22.54
CA GLU A 475 3.90 5.00 -21.50
C GLU A 475 2.48 5.51 -21.78
N GLU A 476 2.17 5.84 -23.04
CA GLU A 476 0.91 6.48 -23.43
C GLU A 476 -0.30 5.60 -23.08
N LEU A 477 -0.15 4.27 -23.17
CA LEU A 477 -1.19 3.29 -22.78
C LEU A 477 -1.53 3.29 -21.28
N PHE A 478 -0.63 3.78 -20.42
CA PHE A 478 -0.80 3.82 -18.96
C PHE A 478 -1.05 5.24 -18.42
N SER A 479 -1.16 6.24 -19.29
CA SER A 479 -1.46 7.64 -18.93
C SER A 479 -2.90 7.87 -18.44
N GLY A 480 -3.82 6.95 -18.76
CA GLY A 480 -5.23 7.01 -18.38
C GLY A 480 -5.56 6.35 -17.04
N ARG A 481 -6.83 6.47 -16.62
CA ARG A 481 -7.38 5.77 -15.43
C ARG A 481 -7.12 4.27 -15.55
N TRP A 482 -6.52 3.65 -14.54
CA TRP A 482 -6.01 2.28 -14.63
C TRP A 482 -7.09 1.23 -14.99
N TRP A 483 -8.32 1.39 -14.50
CA TRP A 483 -9.46 0.51 -14.82
C TRP A 483 -10.06 0.73 -16.22
N MET A 484 -9.51 1.68 -16.99
CA MET A 484 -9.89 2.00 -18.37
C MET A 484 -8.82 1.59 -19.38
N GLY A 485 -7.76 0.89 -18.96
CA GLY A 485 -6.69 0.40 -19.86
C GLY A 485 -7.22 -0.40 -21.05
N TRP A 486 -8.36 -1.09 -20.89
CA TRP A 486 -9.07 -1.77 -21.98
C TRP A 486 -9.52 -0.89 -23.16
N ARG A 487 -9.54 0.45 -22.99
CA ARG A 487 -9.80 1.45 -24.04
C ARG A 487 -8.56 2.27 -24.43
N ALA A 488 -7.41 2.04 -23.82
CA ALA A 488 -6.19 2.76 -24.17
C ALA A 488 -5.75 2.42 -25.60
N SER A 489 -5.35 3.45 -26.34
CA SER A 489 -4.87 3.34 -27.72
C SER A 489 -3.90 4.48 -28.02
N VAL A 490 -2.94 4.23 -28.91
CA VAL A 490 -1.88 5.16 -29.30
C VAL A 490 -2.01 5.45 -30.79
N ASP A 491 -1.90 6.72 -31.16
CA ASP A 491 -1.90 7.15 -32.56
C ASP A 491 -0.47 7.06 -33.12
N LEU A 492 -0.30 6.21 -34.14
CA LEU A 492 1.00 5.88 -34.74
C LEU A 492 1.35 6.71 -35.99
N ASP A 493 0.36 7.38 -36.62
CA ASP A 493 0.59 8.19 -37.83
C ASP A 493 0.99 9.64 -37.50
N SER A 494 0.87 10.04 -36.22
CA SER A 494 1.40 11.29 -35.71
C SER A 494 2.93 11.22 -35.50
N SER A 495 3.68 12.01 -36.28
CA SER A 495 5.15 12.13 -36.18
C SER A 495 5.62 12.99 -35.00
N GLU A 496 4.70 13.63 -34.28
CA GLU A 496 4.98 14.36 -33.05
C GLU A 496 4.70 13.45 -31.84
N THR A 497 5.75 13.12 -31.09
CA THR A 497 5.57 12.72 -29.68
C THR A 497 4.99 13.91 -28.94
N LYS A 498 3.66 13.90 -28.72
CA LYS A 498 2.97 14.98 -28.02
C LYS A 498 3.62 15.22 -26.65
N PRO A 499 4.17 16.43 -26.39
CA PRO A 499 4.66 16.78 -25.07
C PRO A 499 3.54 16.61 -24.04
N PHE A 500 3.88 16.30 -22.78
CA PHE A 500 2.92 16.08 -21.70
C PHE A 500 2.35 17.42 -21.21
N GLY A 501 1.54 18.08 -22.05
CA GLY A 501 1.12 19.47 -21.91
C GLY A 501 -0.40 19.67 -21.88
N ARG A 502 -0.82 20.77 -21.24
CA ARG A 502 -2.19 21.30 -21.25
C ARG A 502 -2.67 21.52 -22.69
N GLY A 503 -3.91 21.11 -22.99
CA GLY A 503 -4.68 21.60 -24.12
C GLY A 503 -5.95 22.25 -23.59
N ASP A 504 -6.11 23.56 -23.79
CA ASP A 504 -7.20 24.35 -23.21
C ASP A 504 -8.46 24.39 -24.09
N SER A 505 -9.47 25.05 -23.57
CA SER A 505 -10.85 25.13 -24.01
C SER A 505 -11.10 25.88 -25.33
N SER A 506 -12.12 25.41 -26.06
CA SER A 506 -13.11 26.29 -26.69
C SER A 506 -14.41 25.50 -26.90
N GLY A 507 -15.55 26.10 -26.53
CA GLY A 507 -16.82 25.38 -26.43
C GLY A 507 -17.75 25.59 -27.62
N LYS A 508 -18.81 24.78 -27.66
CA LYS A 508 -20.10 25.15 -28.27
C LYS A 508 -21.24 24.58 -27.43
N GLU A 509 -22.06 25.46 -26.91
CA GLU A 509 -23.36 25.10 -26.34
C GLU A 509 -24.25 24.50 -27.44
N SER A 510 -25.12 23.54 -27.11
CA SER A 510 -26.54 23.87 -26.96
C SER A 510 -27.42 22.63 -26.66
N LYS A 511 -28.32 22.83 -25.70
CA LYS A 511 -29.70 22.32 -25.62
C LYS A 511 -29.99 20.82 -25.47
N GLU A 512 -30.69 20.55 -24.37
CA GLU A 512 -32.01 19.89 -24.31
C GLU A 512 -32.22 18.61 -25.13
N ALA A 513 -32.38 17.48 -24.44
CA ALA A 513 -32.98 16.29 -25.00
C ALA A 513 -34.50 16.44 -25.16
N PRO A 514 -35.07 15.93 -26.26
CA PRO A 514 -36.41 15.37 -26.23
C PRO A 514 -36.45 13.89 -26.69
N PHE A 515 -37.47 13.16 -26.23
CA PHE A 515 -37.84 11.85 -26.74
C PHE A 515 -38.38 11.95 -28.18
N ALA A 516 -38.10 10.96 -29.06
CA ALA A 516 -39.13 10.15 -29.77
C ALA A 516 -38.59 9.22 -30.89
N HIS A 517 -39.21 8.03 -30.97
CA HIS A 517 -39.53 7.16 -32.12
C HIS A 517 -38.72 7.09 -33.44
N ASP A 518 -38.41 5.83 -33.80
CA ASP A 518 -38.67 5.17 -35.10
C ASP A 518 -38.72 5.98 -36.42
N ARG A 519 -37.80 5.66 -37.36
CA ARG A 519 -38.13 4.76 -38.51
C ARG A 519 -36.93 4.33 -39.37
N LYS A 520 -37.19 3.31 -40.19
CA LYS A 520 -36.33 2.78 -41.27
C LYS A 520 -36.37 3.70 -42.50
N THR A 521 -35.32 3.70 -43.34
CA THR A 521 -35.34 3.01 -44.67
C THR A 521 -34.01 3.16 -45.45
N ASP A 522 -33.53 2.03 -45.96
CA ASP A 522 -32.97 1.73 -47.30
C ASP A 522 -32.22 2.79 -48.15
N GLY A 523 -31.10 2.39 -48.77
CA GLY A 523 -30.48 3.12 -49.89
C GLY A 523 -29.03 2.73 -50.25
N ASN A 524 -28.84 1.86 -51.27
CA ASN A 524 -27.52 1.53 -51.83
C ASN A 524 -27.18 2.37 -53.08
N VAL A 525 -25.92 2.82 -53.24
CA VAL A 525 -25.07 2.82 -54.47
C VAL A 525 -23.63 3.16 -53.98
N PHE A 526 -22.54 2.37 -54.10
CA PHE A 526 -21.82 1.64 -55.18
C PHE A 526 -20.76 2.45 -55.98
N THR A 527 -19.52 1.91 -56.01
CA THR A 527 -18.43 2.09 -57.05
C THR A 527 -17.79 3.49 -57.20
N ASN A 528 -16.50 3.69 -57.56
CA ASN A 528 -15.39 2.77 -57.89
C ASN A 528 -14.00 3.47 -57.89
N ALA A 529 -12.92 2.66 -58.02
CA ALA A 529 -11.56 2.95 -58.53
C ALA A 529 -10.57 3.81 -57.69
N CYS A 530 -9.24 3.76 -57.89
CA CYS A 530 -8.21 2.69 -58.07
C CYS A 530 -6.90 3.28 -58.67
N SER A 531 -5.78 2.53 -58.59
CA SER A 531 -4.44 2.78 -59.21
C SER A 531 -3.55 3.88 -58.58
N SER A 532 -2.21 3.75 -58.50
CA SER A 532 -1.34 2.56 -58.65
C SER A 532 0.13 2.75 -58.18
N SER A 533 0.63 1.76 -57.42
CA SER A 533 1.95 1.09 -57.49
C SER A 533 3.30 1.85 -57.47
N SER A 534 4.18 1.42 -56.54
CA SER A 534 5.57 1.00 -56.84
C SER A 534 6.12 0.04 -55.76
N LEU A 535 7.04 -0.85 -56.14
CA LEU A 535 7.66 -1.94 -55.34
C LEU A 535 9.18 -1.67 -55.16
N PRO A 536 9.93 -2.29 -54.21
CA PRO A 536 10.39 -3.68 -54.38
C PRO A 536 10.52 -4.52 -53.08
N SER A 537 11.08 -5.72 -53.21
CA SER A 537 11.00 -6.86 -52.27
C SER A 537 12.36 -7.42 -51.81
N ALA A 538 12.40 -8.13 -50.67
CA ALA A 538 13.48 -9.08 -50.33
C ALA A 538 12.92 -10.35 -49.63
N ASN A 539 13.46 -11.53 -49.94
CA ASN A 539 12.96 -12.85 -49.52
C ASN A 539 13.92 -13.56 -48.55
N PHE A 540 13.40 -14.27 -47.53
CA PHE A 540 13.99 -15.45 -46.86
C PHE A 540 12.96 -16.07 -45.86
N VAL A 541 12.87 -17.37 -45.56
CA VAL A 541 13.69 -18.58 -45.87
C VAL A 541 12.78 -19.72 -46.39
N SER A 542 13.31 -20.70 -47.12
CA SER A 542 12.66 -22.01 -47.34
C SER A 542 13.70 -23.14 -47.49
N LEU A 543 13.51 -24.24 -46.75
CA LEU A 543 14.21 -25.55 -46.68
C LEU A 543 14.00 -26.03 -45.22
N LEU A 544 13.56 -27.23 -44.87
CA LEU A 544 13.48 -28.59 -45.48
C LEU A 544 12.03 -29.14 -45.27
N LEU A 545 11.48 -30.20 -45.88
CA LEU A 545 11.86 -31.16 -46.95
C LEU A 545 10.54 -31.60 -47.70
N PRO A 546 10.34 -32.73 -48.43
CA PRO A 546 9.53 -32.65 -49.66
C PRO A 546 8.31 -33.60 -49.83
N ASN A 547 7.58 -33.32 -50.93
CA ASN A 547 6.87 -34.23 -51.86
C ASN A 547 5.35 -34.49 -51.76
N TYR A 548 4.71 -34.31 -52.94
CA TYR A 548 3.34 -34.64 -53.39
C TYR A 548 2.16 -33.94 -52.65
N LYS A 549 1.45 -32.99 -53.28
CA LYS A 549 0.45 -33.11 -54.38
C LYS A 549 -0.78 -33.95 -53.97
N SER A 550 -2.04 -33.51 -54.09
CA SER A 550 -2.62 -32.27 -54.66
C SER A 550 -4.07 -32.10 -54.15
N LEU A 551 -4.62 -30.89 -53.95
CA LEU A 551 -5.49 -30.21 -54.94
C LEU A 551 -5.97 -28.82 -54.44
N ASN A 552 -6.26 -27.93 -55.39
CA ASN A 552 -7.07 -26.69 -55.37
C ASN A 552 -7.25 -25.88 -54.07
N ALA A 553 -6.85 -24.61 -54.14
CA ALA A 553 -7.25 -23.57 -53.19
C ALA A 553 -8.65 -23.01 -53.49
N SER A 554 -9.44 -22.72 -52.46
CA SER A 554 -10.58 -21.78 -52.53
C SER A 554 -10.86 -21.14 -51.15
N SER A 555 -11.17 -19.84 -51.17
CA SER A 555 -11.74 -19.04 -50.06
C SER A 555 -11.17 -19.23 -48.64
N TRP A 556 -10.13 -18.45 -48.30
CA TRP A 556 -9.96 -17.98 -46.91
C TRP A 556 -10.96 -16.84 -46.64
N ARG A 557 -11.83 -17.00 -45.62
CA ARG A 557 -12.57 -15.90 -44.96
C ARG A 557 -12.71 -16.20 -43.46
N CYS A 558 -12.80 -15.14 -42.66
CA CYS A 558 -12.77 -15.20 -41.21
C CYS A 558 -13.93 -16.02 -40.61
N VAL A 559 -13.62 -16.94 -39.69
CA VAL A 559 -14.63 -17.60 -38.85
C VAL A 559 -14.90 -16.75 -37.61
N CYS A 560 -15.89 -15.88 -37.68
CA CYS A 560 -16.52 -15.32 -36.48
C CYS A 560 -17.49 -16.36 -35.92
N LEU A 561 -17.18 -16.91 -34.74
CA LEU A 561 -18.05 -17.84 -34.03
C LEU A 561 -19.32 -17.11 -33.52
N THR A 562 -20.37 -17.16 -34.32
CA THR A 562 -21.73 -16.78 -33.93
C THR A 562 -22.61 -18.03 -33.92
N VAL A 563 -22.93 -18.51 -32.72
CA VAL A 563 -23.91 -19.59 -32.56
C VAL A 563 -25.30 -18.98 -32.65
N SER A 564 -26.02 -19.26 -33.74
CA SER A 564 -27.43 -18.93 -33.89
C SER A 564 -28.24 -20.20 -34.13
N VAL A 565 -29.28 -20.41 -33.33
CA VAL A 565 -30.12 -21.62 -33.38
C VAL A 565 -31.29 -21.38 -34.32
N THR A 566 -31.33 -22.11 -35.44
CA THR A 566 -32.53 -22.25 -36.27
C THR A 566 -32.80 -23.71 -36.56
N THR A 567 -33.88 -24.23 -35.97
CA THR A 567 -34.45 -25.53 -36.32
C THR A 567 -35.38 -25.40 -37.52
N LYS A 568 -35.33 -26.39 -38.43
CA LYS A 568 -36.47 -26.77 -39.27
C LYS A 568 -36.35 -28.26 -39.61
N ALA A 569 -37.49 -28.93 -39.67
CA ALA A 569 -37.58 -30.39 -39.72
C ALA A 569 -37.96 -30.90 -41.12
N ASN A 570 -37.77 -32.20 -41.35
CA ASN A 570 -38.82 -33.07 -41.90
C ASN A 570 -38.45 -34.56 -41.81
N MET A 571 -39.47 -35.39 -41.49
CA MET A 571 -39.85 -36.69 -42.12
C MET A 571 -38.78 -37.82 -42.28
N GLU A 572 -39.09 -39.13 -42.10
CA GLU A 572 -40.38 -39.81 -41.88
C GLU A 572 -40.22 -41.27 -41.36
N LYS A 573 -41.37 -41.93 -41.06
CA LYS A 573 -41.63 -43.38 -40.81
C LYS A 573 -41.17 -43.92 -39.43
N ARG A 574 -42.05 -44.48 -38.57
CA ARG A 574 -43.06 -45.59 -38.65
C ARG A 574 -42.40 -46.98 -38.59
N GLN A 575 -42.90 -48.02 -37.90
CA GLN A 575 -44.10 -48.26 -37.04
C GLN A 575 -43.78 -49.49 -36.13
N LEU A 576 -44.58 -50.02 -35.18
CA LEU A 576 -45.98 -49.84 -34.71
C LEU A 576 -45.97 -49.13 -33.30
N ALA A 577 -46.96 -49.09 -32.37
CA ALA A 577 -48.20 -49.82 -32.04
C ALA A 577 -47.99 -51.26 -31.49
N GLU A 578 -48.81 -51.88 -30.62
CA GLU A 578 -50.15 -51.65 -30.01
C GLU A 578 -50.20 -52.20 -28.55
N ALA A 579 -51.23 -52.12 -27.70
CA ALA A 579 -52.32 -51.15 -27.39
C ALA A 579 -53.22 -51.71 -26.24
N GLN A 580 -54.10 -50.89 -25.61
CA GLN A 580 -55.45 -51.18 -24.99
C GLN A 580 -55.89 -50.03 -24.01
N PRO A 581 -57.19 -49.87 -23.63
CA PRO A 581 -57.81 -48.53 -23.49
C PRO A 581 -58.25 -48.04 -22.08
N ARG A 582 -59.14 -47.01 -22.06
CA ARG A 582 -59.44 -46.04 -20.98
C ARG A 582 -60.85 -46.20 -20.35
N PRO A 583 -61.21 -45.37 -19.35
CA PRO A 583 -62.33 -44.42 -19.57
C PRO A 583 -61.98 -42.92 -19.30
N ALA A 584 -62.97 -42.02 -19.30
CA ALA A 584 -62.82 -40.55 -19.36
C ALA A 584 -63.84 -39.78 -18.46
N PRO A 585 -64.15 -38.47 -18.64
CA PRO A 585 -63.36 -37.31 -18.18
C PRO A 585 -64.15 -36.25 -17.37
N PRO A 586 -63.48 -35.25 -16.75
CA PRO A 586 -64.04 -33.90 -16.57
C PRO A 586 -63.09 -32.74 -17.02
N PRO A 587 -63.57 -31.47 -17.13
CA PRO A 587 -62.88 -30.40 -17.87
C PRO A 587 -62.27 -29.27 -16.95
N PRO A 588 -61.95 -28.06 -17.44
CA PRO A 588 -60.57 -27.59 -17.65
C PRO A 588 -60.03 -26.62 -16.57
N SER A 589 -58.71 -26.55 -16.41
CA SER A 589 -58.01 -25.58 -15.54
C SER A 589 -56.92 -24.77 -16.28
N ARG A 590 -56.47 -23.65 -15.69
CA ARG A 590 -55.62 -22.62 -16.33
C ARG A 590 -54.12 -22.75 -16.02
N LYS A 591 -53.30 -22.05 -16.82
CA LYS A 591 -51.83 -21.92 -16.76
C LYS A 591 -51.29 -21.64 -15.34
N PRO A 592 -50.07 -22.12 -15.04
CA PRO A 592 -48.90 -21.21 -15.05
C PRO A 592 -47.72 -21.79 -15.87
N GLY A 593 -46.60 -21.09 -16.12
CA GLY A 593 -46.17 -19.76 -15.67
C GLY A 593 -44.88 -19.81 -14.81
N LEU A 594 -43.86 -19.03 -15.20
CA LEU A 594 -42.71 -18.62 -14.38
C LEU A 594 -41.77 -19.72 -13.80
N ARG A 595 -41.33 -20.71 -14.61
CA ARG A 595 -40.21 -21.63 -14.25
C ARG A 595 -38.98 -21.55 -15.17
N GLN A 596 -38.53 -20.32 -15.48
CA GLN A 596 -37.25 -20.08 -16.17
C GLN A 596 -36.45 -18.85 -15.69
N ARG A 597 -36.99 -18.04 -14.75
CA ARG A 597 -36.29 -16.89 -14.14
C ARG A 597 -35.72 -17.15 -12.74
N LEU A 598 -35.89 -18.36 -12.18
CA LEU A 598 -35.53 -18.67 -10.79
C LEU A 598 -34.15 -19.34 -10.58
N MET A 599 -33.55 -19.95 -11.61
CA MET A 599 -32.21 -20.58 -11.45
C MET A 599 -31.09 -19.54 -11.21
N PHE A 600 -31.11 -18.41 -11.90
CA PHE A 600 -30.13 -17.32 -11.67
C PHE A 600 -30.36 -16.57 -10.36
N ALA A 601 -31.59 -16.55 -9.83
CA ALA A 601 -31.86 -16.03 -8.49
C ALA A 601 -31.31 -16.96 -7.40
N GLY A 602 -31.37 -18.29 -7.62
CA GLY A 602 -30.99 -19.30 -6.63
C GLY A 602 -29.54 -19.25 -6.15
N VAL A 603 -28.59 -18.85 -7.01
CA VAL A 603 -27.16 -18.79 -6.62
C VAL A 603 -26.87 -17.61 -5.69
N LEU A 604 -27.44 -16.43 -5.98
CA LEU A 604 -27.34 -15.27 -5.09
C LEU A 604 -28.14 -15.46 -3.80
N LEU A 605 -29.31 -16.11 -3.88
CA LEU A 605 -30.07 -16.54 -2.71
C LEU A 605 -29.34 -17.60 -1.88
N ALA A 606 -28.49 -18.45 -2.45
CA ALA A 606 -27.71 -19.41 -1.66
C ALA A 606 -26.69 -18.71 -0.76
N VAL A 607 -25.99 -17.68 -1.26
CA VAL A 607 -25.05 -16.88 -0.46
C VAL A 607 -25.79 -16.08 0.62
N GLY A 608 -26.91 -15.43 0.27
CA GLY A 608 -27.76 -14.74 1.25
C GLY A 608 -28.37 -15.67 2.29
N LEU A 609 -28.82 -16.86 1.88
CA LEU A 609 -29.42 -17.85 2.78
C LEU A 609 -28.40 -18.54 3.67
N LEU A 610 -27.13 -18.65 3.29
CA LEU A 610 -26.08 -19.17 4.19
C LEU A 610 -25.86 -18.21 5.37
N ASN A 611 -25.79 -16.90 5.10
CA ASN A 611 -25.77 -15.87 6.16
C ASN A 611 -27.05 -15.89 7.01
N ILE A 612 -28.23 -16.03 6.38
CA ILE A 612 -29.50 -16.15 7.11
C ILE A 612 -29.60 -17.45 7.92
N HIS A 613 -28.99 -18.57 7.49
CA HIS A 613 -29.02 -19.82 8.25
C HIS A 613 -28.01 -19.82 9.41
N LEU A 614 -26.82 -19.23 9.25
CA LEU A 614 -25.88 -19.04 10.35
C LEU A 614 -26.48 -18.11 11.42
N THR A 615 -27.09 -16.99 11.02
CA THR A 615 -27.77 -16.08 11.97
C THR A 615 -29.06 -16.68 12.55
N ARG A 616 -29.89 -17.42 11.79
CA ARG A 616 -31.05 -18.12 12.37
C ARG A 616 -30.69 -19.27 13.28
N LYS A 617 -29.61 -20.02 13.03
CA LYS A 617 -29.20 -21.08 13.95
C LYS A 617 -28.70 -20.50 15.27
N HIS A 618 -28.06 -19.32 15.23
CA HIS A 618 -27.74 -18.56 16.45
C HIS A 618 -28.98 -17.97 17.16
N ARG A 619 -30.07 -17.68 16.43
CA ARG A 619 -31.31 -17.07 16.93
C ARG A 619 -32.48 -18.07 17.11
N LEU A 620 -32.23 -19.38 17.10
CA LEU A 620 -33.25 -20.42 17.36
C LEU A 620 -32.92 -21.34 18.54
N ASP A 621 -31.70 -21.29 19.08
CA ASP A 621 -31.34 -21.90 20.37
C ASP A 621 -31.67 -20.99 21.59
N GLN A 622 -32.22 -19.78 21.38
CA GLN A 622 -32.56 -18.83 22.45
C GLN A 622 -34.03 -18.84 22.90
N ASP A 623 -35.00 -19.06 22.01
CA ASP A 623 -36.44 -18.81 22.30
C ASP A 623 -37.12 -19.87 23.20
N HIS A 624 -36.45 -20.96 23.57
CA HIS A 624 -37.03 -22.07 24.36
C HIS A 624 -36.20 -22.42 25.61
N ARG A 625 -35.83 -21.41 26.40
CA ARG A 625 -35.67 -21.55 27.86
C ARG A 625 -36.61 -20.56 28.54
N GLY A 626 -37.41 -21.07 29.48
CA GLY A 626 -38.51 -20.32 30.10
C GLY A 626 -38.05 -19.16 30.98
N GLU A 627 -39.02 -18.33 31.35
CA GLU A 627 -38.88 -17.09 32.13
C GLU A 627 -37.98 -17.26 33.37
N LEU A 628 -36.72 -16.86 33.24
CA LEU A 628 -35.88 -16.45 34.34
C LEU A 628 -35.76 -14.94 34.27
N VAL A 629 -36.34 -14.26 35.27
CA VAL A 629 -36.06 -12.84 35.52
C VAL A 629 -34.54 -12.70 35.62
N PRO A 630 -33.89 -11.79 34.86
CA PRO A 630 -32.46 -11.60 34.98
C PRO A 630 -32.13 -11.16 36.41
N ASN A 631 -31.45 -12.02 37.17
CA ASN A 631 -30.68 -11.54 38.31
C ASN A 631 -29.69 -10.50 37.76
N PRO A 632 -29.55 -9.32 38.41
CA PRO A 632 -28.62 -8.31 37.94
C PRO A 632 -27.22 -8.91 37.84
N ILE A 633 -26.51 -8.60 36.76
CA ILE A 633 -25.11 -8.99 36.58
C ILE A 633 -24.35 -8.50 37.83
N PRO A 634 -23.60 -9.37 38.53
CA PRO A 634 -22.85 -8.95 39.70
C PRO A 634 -21.72 -8.03 39.23
N VAL A 635 -21.94 -6.72 39.37
CA VAL A 635 -20.91 -5.70 39.20
C VAL A 635 -19.77 -6.06 40.15
N GLN A 636 -18.59 -6.40 39.61
CA GLN A 636 -17.39 -6.54 40.43
C GLN A 636 -17.02 -5.14 40.92
N GLU A 637 -17.23 -4.91 42.21
CA GLU A 637 -16.90 -3.64 42.84
C GLU A 637 -15.39 -3.56 43.01
N SER A 638 -14.80 -2.48 42.50
CA SER A 638 -13.40 -2.16 42.78
C SER A 638 -13.26 -1.73 44.24
N PRO A 639 -12.09 -1.89 44.89
CA PRO A 639 -11.83 -1.26 46.19
C PRO A 639 -12.01 0.28 46.19
N PHE A 640 -12.09 0.92 45.02
CA PHE A 640 -12.39 2.35 44.86
C PHE A 640 -13.86 2.63 44.45
N GLY A 641 -14.73 1.62 44.47
CA GLY A 641 -16.18 1.77 44.24
C GLY A 641 -16.66 1.27 42.88
N ARG A 642 -17.63 1.98 42.31
CA ARG A 642 -18.27 1.67 41.02
C ARG A 642 -18.06 2.83 40.04
N PHE A 643 -17.76 2.48 38.79
CA PHE A 643 -17.60 3.42 37.69
C PHE A 643 -18.49 3.00 36.49
N PRO A 644 -18.99 3.96 35.68
CA PRO A 644 -18.93 5.40 35.92
C PRO A 644 -19.81 5.83 37.11
N LEU A 645 -19.55 7.02 37.65
CA LEU A 645 -20.32 7.53 38.79
C LEU A 645 -21.76 7.88 38.36
N PRO A 646 -22.79 7.60 39.19
CA PRO A 646 -24.18 7.90 38.83
C PRO A 646 -24.40 9.39 38.56
N LYS A 647 -24.87 9.72 37.34
CA LYS A 647 -25.07 11.07 36.80
C LYS A 647 -23.80 11.87 36.47
N ASP A 648 -22.63 11.24 36.38
CA ASP A 648 -21.48 11.88 35.76
C ASP A 648 -21.74 12.11 34.25
N PRO A 649 -21.78 13.36 33.76
CA PRO A 649 -22.07 13.65 32.34
C PRO A 649 -20.96 13.16 31.40
N PHE A 650 -19.71 13.09 31.88
CA PHE A 650 -18.55 12.56 31.16
C PHE A 650 -18.43 11.04 31.25
N LYS A 651 -19.22 10.40 32.13
CA LYS A 651 -19.27 8.94 32.32
C LYS A 651 -17.87 8.36 32.61
N LEU A 652 -17.08 9.00 33.47
CA LEU A 652 -15.66 8.69 33.67
C LEU A 652 -15.43 7.29 34.25
N ILE A 653 -14.50 6.56 33.65
CA ILE A 653 -13.90 5.33 34.18
C ILE A 653 -12.36 5.50 34.24
N PRO A 654 -11.64 4.78 35.10
CA PRO A 654 -10.17 4.76 35.05
C PRO A 654 -9.62 4.37 33.67
N CYS A 655 -8.66 5.12 33.14
CA CYS A 655 -8.10 4.87 31.81
C CYS A 655 -7.32 3.53 31.79
N THR A 656 -7.57 2.74 30.74
CA THR A 656 -6.78 1.56 30.35
C THR A 656 -6.35 1.70 28.88
N ASN A 657 -5.50 0.79 28.39
CA ASN A 657 -5.07 0.78 26.98
C ASN A 657 -6.16 0.38 25.96
N VAL A 658 -7.40 0.08 26.41
CA VAL A 658 -8.55 -0.23 25.55
C VAL A 658 -9.74 0.72 25.73
N THR A 659 -9.60 1.77 26.55
CA THR A 659 -10.70 2.70 26.85
C THR A 659 -10.93 3.70 25.70
N VAL A 660 -11.87 3.38 24.81
CA VAL A 660 -12.26 4.19 23.63
C VAL A 660 -13.79 4.38 23.61
N PRO A 661 -14.33 5.58 23.31
CA PRO A 661 -15.77 5.83 23.32
C PRO A 661 -16.58 4.88 22.40
N PRO A 662 -17.81 4.49 22.77
CA PRO A 662 -18.65 3.62 21.93
C PRO A 662 -19.03 4.25 20.60
N GLU A 663 -19.06 3.46 19.54
CA GLU A 663 -19.47 3.89 18.19
C GLU A 663 -20.93 4.39 18.15
N LEU A 664 -21.22 5.35 17.27
CA LEU A 664 -22.51 6.05 17.27
C LEU A 664 -23.70 5.18 16.84
N ASP A 665 -23.46 4.05 16.19
CA ASP A 665 -24.48 3.06 15.82
C ASP A 665 -24.68 1.96 16.87
N ASP A 666 -23.96 2.02 18.01
CA ASP A 666 -24.21 1.13 19.14
C ASP A 666 -25.58 1.42 19.78
N ALA A 667 -26.43 0.39 19.82
CA ALA A 667 -27.76 0.45 20.42
C ALA A 667 -27.76 0.42 21.96
N HIS A 668 -26.64 0.06 22.60
CA HIS A 668 -26.50 -0.05 24.07
C HIS A 668 -25.17 0.58 24.55
N PRO A 669 -24.89 1.85 24.24
CA PRO A 669 -23.56 2.46 24.43
C PRO A 669 -23.14 2.53 25.90
N GLU A 670 -24.09 2.67 26.83
CA GLU A 670 -23.81 2.59 28.27
C GLU A 670 -23.35 1.19 28.69
N GLU A 671 -23.96 0.12 28.16
CA GLU A 671 -23.51 -1.24 28.45
C GLU A 671 -22.14 -1.55 27.84
N THR A 672 -21.89 -1.09 26.60
CA THR A 672 -20.60 -1.27 25.93
C THR A 672 -19.51 -0.53 26.67
N TRP A 673 -19.78 0.69 27.12
CA TRP A 673 -18.86 1.45 27.96
C TRP A 673 -18.58 0.74 29.30
N LEU A 674 -19.62 0.27 30.00
CA LEU A 674 -19.49 -0.54 31.22
C LEU A 674 -18.64 -1.81 31.02
N LYS A 675 -18.66 -2.42 29.82
CA LYS A 675 -17.83 -3.59 29.48
C LYS A 675 -16.34 -3.25 29.27
N THR A 676 -15.97 -1.96 29.21
CA THR A 676 -14.55 -1.51 29.16
C THR A 676 -13.96 -1.17 30.53
N PHE A 677 -14.77 -1.17 31.59
CA PHE A 677 -14.28 -0.96 32.95
C PHE A 677 -13.62 -2.22 33.51
N ASP A 678 -12.31 -2.14 33.78
CA ASP A 678 -11.57 -3.16 34.54
C ASP A 678 -11.73 -2.89 36.06
N PRO A 679 -12.22 -3.84 36.87
CA PRO A 679 -12.32 -3.66 38.32
C PRO A 679 -10.96 -3.70 39.05
N ASP A 680 -9.89 -4.21 38.43
CA ASP A 680 -8.55 -4.33 39.04
C ASP A 680 -7.76 -3.00 38.94
N PRO A 681 -7.46 -2.32 40.07
CA PRO A 681 -6.76 -1.04 40.04
C PRO A 681 -5.29 -1.12 39.57
N SER A 682 -4.70 -2.31 39.46
CA SER A 682 -3.34 -2.48 38.95
C SER A 682 -3.23 -2.31 37.42
N ASN A 683 -4.36 -2.42 36.70
CA ASN A 683 -4.43 -2.17 35.26
C ASN A 683 -4.77 -0.71 34.91
N TRP A 684 -4.98 0.15 35.92
CA TRP A 684 -5.37 1.55 35.74
C TRP A 684 -4.18 2.50 35.58
N SER A 685 -4.43 3.62 34.93
CA SER A 685 -3.44 4.66 34.64
C SER A 685 -3.29 5.63 35.82
N TRP A 686 -2.34 5.37 36.71
CA TRP A 686 -2.03 6.21 37.87
C TRP A 686 -0.89 7.21 37.60
N GLY A 687 -0.96 8.37 38.24
CA GLY A 687 0.13 9.35 38.26
C GLY A 687 1.28 8.99 39.21
N ASN A 688 2.25 9.89 39.32
CA ASN A 688 3.35 9.78 40.27
C ASN A 688 2.86 9.91 41.74
N LYS A 689 3.67 9.41 42.69
CA LYS A 689 3.36 9.47 44.12
C LYS A 689 3.72 10.86 44.65
N THR A 690 2.73 11.73 44.78
CA THR A 690 2.90 13.16 45.11
C THR A 690 3.29 13.42 46.57
N VAL A 691 3.06 12.45 47.46
CA VAL A 691 3.43 12.56 48.89
C VAL A 691 4.02 11.25 49.41
N SER A 692 5.15 11.34 50.13
CA SER A 692 5.62 10.28 51.02
C SER A 692 4.72 10.20 52.25
N VAL A 693 3.59 9.50 52.14
CA VAL A 693 2.62 9.35 53.23
C VAL A 693 3.19 8.45 54.32
N ASP A 694 3.66 9.05 55.41
CA ASP A 694 4.04 8.33 56.63
C ASP A 694 2.89 7.43 57.11
N GLY A 695 3.16 6.13 57.24
CA GLY A 695 2.33 5.21 58.01
C GLY A 695 1.70 4.03 57.26
N ASN A 696 1.62 4.01 55.92
CA ASN A 696 1.14 2.81 55.22
C ASN A 696 1.65 2.63 53.77
N ASP A 697 2.91 2.22 53.59
CA ASP A 697 3.47 1.83 52.28
C ASP A 697 2.94 0.47 51.72
N SER A 698 1.90 -0.11 52.33
CA SER A 698 1.28 -1.35 51.81
C SER A 698 0.27 -1.13 50.67
N ASP A 699 -0.21 0.10 50.46
CA ASP A 699 -1.08 0.45 49.33
C ASP A 699 -0.29 1.17 48.22
N PRO A 700 -0.01 0.53 47.07
CA PRO A 700 0.79 1.12 45.99
C PRO A 700 0.10 2.30 45.28
N PHE A 701 -1.22 2.45 45.47
CA PHE A 701 -2.05 3.47 44.81
C PHE A 701 -2.23 4.74 45.66
N SER A 702 -1.96 4.68 46.98
CA SER A 702 -2.24 5.80 47.88
C SER A 702 -1.26 6.96 47.70
N GLY A 703 -1.80 8.17 47.57
CA GLY A 703 -0.99 9.39 47.36
C GLY A 703 -0.55 9.58 45.90
N ARG A 704 -1.35 9.12 44.93
CA ARG A 704 -1.19 9.36 43.49
C ARG A 704 -2.45 10.03 42.93
N GLY A 705 -2.29 10.89 41.92
CA GLY A 705 -3.40 11.23 41.03
C GLY A 705 -3.76 10.08 40.08
N ILE A 706 -4.84 10.21 39.33
CA ILE A 706 -5.32 9.17 38.39
C ILE A 706 -5.80 9.78 37.08
N TYR A 707 -5.54 9.08 35.96
CA TYR A 707 -6.15 9.40 34.67
C TYR A 707 -7.50 8.68 34.53
N LEU A 708 -8.56 9.47 34.37
CA LEU A 708 -9.92 9.02 34.09
C LEU A 708 -10.26 9.35 32.63
N CYS A 709 -10.89 8.40 31.94
CA CYS A 709 -11.27 8.50 30.54
C CYS A 709 -12.81 8.48 30.43
N GLY A 710 -13.37 9.23 29.50
CA GLY A 710 -14.82 9.47 29.40
C GLY A 710 -15.26 9.93 28.02
N TYR A 711 -16.56 10.19 27.87
CA TYR A 711 -17.11 10.89 26.72
C TYR A 711 -18.31 11.77 27.06
N LEU A 712 -18.34 12.97 26.48
CA LEU A 712 -19.49 13.88 26.52
C LEU A 712 -20.29 13.76 25.22
N GLU A 713 -21.62 13.64 25.33
CA GLU A 713 -22.52 13.66 24.18
C GLU A 713 -23.06 15.07 23.95
N VAL A 714 -22.82 15.60 22.74
CA VAL A 714 -23.23 16.95 22.32
C VAL A 714 -23.96 16.89 20.97
N PRO A 715 -24.79 17.89 20.61
CA PRO A 715 -25.40 17.97 19.27
C PRO A 715 -24.35 18.06 18.16
N LEU A 716 -24.62 17.42 17.02
CA LEU A 716 -23.85 17.70 15.81
C LEU A 716 -24.11 19.12 15.31
N ASP A 717 -25.36 19.59 15.39
CA ASP A 717 -25.78 20.95 15.04
C ASP A 717 -26.41 21.68 16.23
N TYR A 718 -25.81 22.78 16.68
CA TYR A 718 -26.39 23.64 17.72
C TYR A 718 -27.38 24.67 17.16
N THR A 719 -27.36 24.92 15.86
CA THR A 719 -28.22 25.89 15.16
C THR A 719 -29.57 25.27 14.82
N ASN A 720 -29.59 23.99 14.42
CA ASN A 720 -30.79 23.26 14.04
C ASN A 720 -31.20 22.20 15.08
N LYS A 721 -32.10 22.58 16.00
CA LYS A 721 -32.71 21.67 16.99
C LYS A 721 -33.60 20.55 16.40
N SER A 722 -33.69 20.45 15.08
CA SER A 722 -34.40 19.37 14.37
C SER A 722 -33.43 18.30 13.82
N ASP A 723 -32.12 18.52 13.92
CA ASP A 723 -31.10 17.49 13.69
C ASP A 723 -30.89 16.72 14.99
N ASP A 724 -31.07 15.39 14.95
CA ASP A 724 -30.94 14.49 16.09
C ASP A 724 -29.58 13.79 16.16
N ARG A 725 -28.66 14.12 15.22
CA ARG A 725 -27.30 13.59 15.20
C ARG A 725 -26.46 14.19 16.34
N ILE A 726 -25.60 13.35 16.90
CA ILE A 726 -24.73 13.69 18.04
C ILE A 726 -23.24 13.50 17.72
N VAL A 727 -22.40 14.10 18.54
CA VAL A 727 -20.95 13.83 18.64
C VAL A 727 -20.67 13.30 20.05
N ARG A 728 -19.87 12.23 20.16
CA ARG A 728 -19.25 11.78 21.42
C ARG A 728 -17.83 12.32 21.50
N LEU A 729 -17.67 13.46 22.15
CA LEU A 729 -16.37 14.06 22.44
C LEU A 729 -15.63 13.15 23.42
N ALA A 730 -14.44 12.68 23.05
CA ALA A 730 -13.59 11.90 23.93
C ALA A 730 -12.90 12.82 24.96
N ILE A 731 -12.82 12.36 26.21
CA ILE A 731 -12.38 13.14 27.36
C ILE A 731 -11.32 12.34 28.11
N ILE A 732 -10.24 13.02 28.50
CA ILE A 732 -9.34 12.56 29.56
C ILE A 732 -9.31 13.60 30.69
N LYS A 733 -9.37 13.14 31.93
CA LYS A 733 -9.23 13.96 33.14
C LYS A 733 -8.14 13.36 34.03
N TYR A 734 -7.05 14.09 34.26
CA TYR A 734 -6.15 13.80 35.37
C TYR A 734 -6.77 14.39 36.64
N GLN A 735 -7.10 13.52 37.60
CA GLN A 735 -7.68 13.90 38.88
C GLN A 735 -6.62 13.85 39.99
N VAL A 736 -6.27 15.01 40.56
CA VAL A 736 -5.11 15.18 41.44
C VAL A 736 -5.27 14.51 42.81
N SER A 737 -6.51 14.37 43.28
CA SER A 737 -6.84 13.68 44.53
C SER A 737 -6.69 12.15 44.47
N GLY A 738 -6.58 11.57 43.26
CA GLY A 738 -6.76 10.15 43.05
C GLY A 738 -8.19 9.71 43.37
N LEU A 739 -8.36 8.57 44.04
CA LEU A 739 -9.65 7.98 44.41
C LEU A 739 -9.71 7.61 45.90
N ALA A 740 -10.90 7.66 46.49
CA ALA A 740 -11.17 7.15 47.83
C ALA A 740 -11.39 5.63 47.82
N ARG A 741 -10.84 4.92 48.81
CA ARG A 741 -11.15 3.51 49.06
C ARG A 741 -12.51 3.38 49.77
N VAL A 742 -13.29 2.38 49.37
CA VAL A 742 -14.61 2.12 49.98
C VAL A 742 -14.44 1.68 51.43
N GLY A 743 -14.94 2.49 52.36
CA GLY A 743 -14.94 2.18 53.79
C GLY A 743 -13.71 2.67 54.56
N GLU A 744 -12.72 3.26 53.90
CA GLU A 744 -11.64 3.99 54.59
C GLU A 744 -12.10 5.43 54.88
N PRO A 745 -11.99 5.92 56.13
CA PRO A 745 -12.29 7.30 56.45
C PRO A 745 -11.20 8.23 55.91
N ASP A 746 -11.60 9.37 55.34
CA ASP A 746 -10.64 10.45 55.06
C ASP A 746 -10.10 11.02 56.38
N ASN A 747 -8.78 11.04 56.50
CA ASN A 747 -8.08 11.60 57.65
C ASN A 747 -7.90 13.13 57.55
N GLY A 748 -8.39 13.77 56.48
CA GLY A 748 -8.38 15.23 56.29
C GLY A 748 -7.00 15.82 56.02
N THR A 749 -6.01 14.99 55.66
CA THR A 749 -4.61 15.38 55.44
C THR A 749 -4.29 15.75 53.98
N ARG A 750 -5.26 15.60 53.05
CA ARG A 750 -5.13 15.97 51.63
C ARG A 750 -6.21 16.98 51.26
N ASN A 751 -5.87 17.93 50.39
CA ASN A 751 -6.82 18.90 49.85
C ASN A 751 -6.52 19.12 48.34
N PRO A 752 -7.41 18.72 47.42
CA PRO A 752 -8.67 18.00 47.65
C PRO A 752 -8.46 16.62 48.34
N PRO A 753 -9.44 16.14 49.13
CA PRO A 753 -9.40 14.82 49.76
C PRO A 753 -9.51 13.71 48.69
N PRO A 754 -9.14 12.44 48.97
CA PRO A 754 -9.16 11.35 47.99
C PRO A 754 -10.52 11.21 47.28
N GLY A 755 -10.51 11.13 45.94
CA GLY A 755 -11.76 11.09 45.13
C GLY A 755 -12.57 12.39 45.14
N GLY A 756 -12.18 13.40 45.93
CA GLY A 756 -12.75 14.73 45.94
C GLY A 756 -12.33 15.52 44.70
N ARG A 757 -13.24 16.35 44.22
CA ARG A 757 -13.02 17.27 43.10
C ARG A 757 -12.13 18.44 43.52
N SER A 758 -11.24 18.88 42.63
CA SER A 758 -10.54 20.16 42.75
C SER A 758 -11.48 21.40 42.69
N GLU A 759 -10.97 22.58 43.07
CA GLU A 759 -11.72 23.85 43.05
C GLU A 759 -12.11 24.28 41.63
N ARG A 760 -11.20 24.07 40.67
CA ARG A 760 -11.32 24.41 39.24
C ARG A 760 -10.60 23.34 38.42
N THR A 761 -11.07 23.10 37.20
CA THR A 761 -10.44 22.19 36.25
C THR A 761 -9.72 22.99 35.18
N LEU A 762 -8.42 22.75 35.00
CA LEU A 762 -7.64 23.33 33.90
C LEU A 762 -7.97 22.58 32.61
N VAL A 763 -8.79 23.18 31.75
CA VAL A 763 -9.13 22.61 30.43
C VAL A 763 -8.03 22.95 29.42
N ILE A 764 -7.47 21.95 28.73
CA ILE A 764 -6.31 22.13 27.83
C ILE A 764 -6.57 21.65 26.41
N GLU A 765 -6.00 22.37 25.44
CA GLU A 765 -6.12 22.09 24.00
C GLU A 765 -4.79 22.41 23.29
N PRO A 766 -4.18 21.47 22.54
CA PRO A 766 -2.87 21.67 21.93
C PRO A 766 -2.85 22.39 20.56
N GLY A 767 -3.99 22.53 19.89
CA GLY A 767 -4.14 23.26 18.63
C GLY A 767 -4.10 22.39 17.37
N GLY A 768 -3.19 22.70 16.45
CA GLY A 768 -3.15 22.12 15.10
C GLY A 768 -3.62 23.10 14.02
N PRO A 769 -4.90 23.11 13.57
CA PRO A 769 -6.05 22.37 14.08
C PRO A 769 -5.95 20.85 13.96
N GLY A 770 -6.83 20.15 14.68
CA GLY A 770 -6.90 18.69 14.66
C GLY A 770 -6.00 18.00 15.70
N GLY A 771 -5.46 18.75 16.67
CA GLY A 771 -4.65 18.18 17.75
C GLY A 771 -5.47 17.36 18.74
N SER A 772 -5.00 16.16 19.07
CA SER A 772 -5.60 15.30 20.09
C SER A 772 -5.40 15.85 21.50
N GLY A 773 -6.42 16.49 22.07
CA GLY A 773 -6.37 16.96 23.45
C GLY A 773 -6.41 15.83 24.49
N THR A 774 -6.95 14.64 24.14
CA THR A 774 -6.81 13.45 25.01
C THR A 774 -5.37 12.93 25.04
N SER A 775 -4.70 12.85 23.89
CA SER A 775 -3.28 12.49 23.82
C SER A 775 -2.38 13.55 24.45
N TYR A 776 -2.74 14.82 24.36
CA TYR A 776 -2.06 15.91 25.08
C TYR A 776 -2.22 15.78 26.59
N GLY A 777 -3.46 15.62 27.09
CA GLY A 777 -3.75 15.39 28.50
C GLY A 777 -2.98 14.21 29.09
N TRP A 778 -2.91 13.09 28.37
CA TRP A 778 -2.10 11.93 28.76
C TRP A 778 -0.60 12.26 28.94
N ARG A 779 -0.05 13.18 28.14
CA ARG A 779 1.38 13.54 28.17
C ARG A 779 1.72 14.61 29.22
N VAL A 780 0.89 15.65 29.37
CA VAL A 780 1.29 16.87 30.09
C VAL A 780 0.43 17.22 31.30
N ALA A 781 -0.68 16.52 31.57
CA ALA A 781 -1.61 16.92 32.63
C ALA A 781 -0.95 17.01 34.03
N GLU A 782 -0.16 16.00 34.42
CA GLU A 782 0.56 16.01 35.70
C GLU A 782 1.61 17.13 35.76
N GLN A 783 2.31 17.42 34.66
CA GLN A 783 3.23 18.55 34.57
C GLN A 783 2.49 19.88 34.67
N TYR A 784 1.31 20.01 34.07
CA TYR A 784 0.60 21.30 33.96
C TYR A 784 -0.19 21.64 35.22
N THR A 785 -0.72 20.66 35.97
CA THR A 785 -1.25 20.94 37.31
C THR A 785 -0.14 21.45 38.24
N GLU A 786 1.08 20.94 38.14
CA GLU A 786 2.22 21.44 38.91
C GLU A 786 2.71 22.81 38.42
N ARG A 787 2.93 22.97 37.11
CA ARG A 787 3.38 24.22 36.45
C ARG A 787 2.44 25.39 36.68
N PHE A 788 1.13 25.16 36.70
CA PHE A 788 0.14 26.24 36.79
C PHE A 788 -0.67 26.29 38.08
N SER A 789 -0.67 25.24 38.92
CA SER A 789 -1.48 25.21 40.15
C SER A 789 -0.83 24.60 41.40
N ASP A 790 0.44 24.18 41.38
CA ASP A 790 1.08 23.39 42.45
C ASP A 790 0.29 22.11 42.80
N GLY A 791 -0.20 21.39 41.78
CA GLY A 791 -0.92 20.13 41.94
C GLY A 791 -2.35 20.25 42.47
N LYS A 792 -2.92 21.46 42.56
CA LYS A 792 -4.23 21.72 43.19
C LYS A 792 -5.43 21.51 42.26
N PHE A 793 -5.26 21.70 40.96
CA PHE A 793 -6.35 21.64 39.98
C PHE A 793 -6.32 20.36 39.17
N ASP A 794 -7.48 19.75 38.96
CA ASP A 794 -7.64 18.68 37.98
C ASP A 794 -7.36 19.23 36.57
N VAL A 795 -6.92 18.40 35.64
CA VAL A 795 -6.64 18.81 34.26
C VAL A 795 -7.48 17.97 33.30
N LEU A 796 -8.18 18.63 32.37
CA LEU A 796 -9.05 17.96 31.39
C LEU A 796 -8.57 18.29 29.97
N GLY A 797 -8.26 17.25 29.21
CA GLY A 797 -8.05 17.33 27.75
C GLY A 797 -9.22 16.68 27.01
N TRP A 798 -9.62 17.23 25.88
CA TRP A 798 -10.67 16.65 25.03
C TRP A 798 -10.23 16.57 23.59
N ASP A 799 -10.75 15.60 22.85
CA ASP A 799 -10.61 15.58 21.40
C ASP A 799 -11.79 16.37 20.80
N PRO A 800 -11.56 17.48 20.08
CA PRO A 800 -12.62 18.18 19.36
C PRO A 800 -13.37 17.26 18.38
N ARG A 801 -14.56 17.68 17.94
CA ARG A 801 -15.33 16.96 16.91
C ARG A 801 -14.48 16.62 15.68
N GLY A 802 -14.57 15.37 15.23
CA GLY A 802 -13.75 14.81 14.16
C GLY A 802 -12.33 14.37 14.55
N VAL A 803 -11.79 14.80 15.70
CA VAL A 803 -10.40 14.55 16.10
C VAL A 803 -10.22 13.18 16.75
N ASN A 804 -9.13 12.49 16.40
CA ASN A 804 -8.62 11.29 17.07
C ASN A 804 -9.75 10.33 17.52
N ILE A 805 -9.97 10.09 18.82
CA ILE A 805 -10.92 9.06 19.29
C ILE A 805 -12.35 9.57 19.51
N THR A 806 -12.62 10.88 19.35
CA THR A 806 -13.99 11.42 19.26
C THR A 806 -14.79 10.76 18.15
N ARG A 807 -16.11 10.59 18.34
CA ARG A 807 -17.01 9.98 17.33
C ARG A 807 -18.09 10.97 16.85
N PRO A 808 -18.27 11.16 15.54
CA PRO A 808 -17.53 10.55 14.44
C PRO A 808 -16.11 11.12 14.32
N SER A 809 -15.18 10.30 13.82
CA SER A 809 -13.78 10.68 13.60
C SER A 809 -13.49 10.87 12.11
N ILE A 810 -12.84 11.97 11.73
CA ILE A 810 -12.49 12.26 10.34
C ILE A 810 -11.18 11.57 9.99
N SER A 811 -11.26 10.59 9.08
CA SER A 811 -10.11 10.02 8.38
C SER A 811 -10.54 9.64 6.96
N CYS A 812 -9.86 10.18 5.96
CA CYS A 812 -10.25 10.05 4.56
C CYS A 812 -9.66 8.81 3.88
N PHE A 813 -8.67 8.18 4.50
CA PHE A 813 -8.07 6.92 4.04
C PHE A 813 -8.75 5.71 4.68
N PRO A 814 -8.73 4.54 4.01
CA PRO A 814 -9.27 3.30 4.58
C PRO A 814 -8.32 2.68 5.62
N TYR A 815 -7.01 2.88 5.47
CA TYR A 815 -5.96 2.35 6.33
C TYR A 815 -4.76 3.29 6.39
N ASP A 816 -4.01 3.25 7.49
CA ASP A 816 -2.82 4.07 7.76
C ASP A 816 -1.75 3.92 6.67
N ALA A 817 -1.50 2.69 6.21
CA ALA A 817 -0.55 2.41 5.12
C ALA A 817 -0.94 3.06 3.77
N ASP A 818 -2.22 3.33 3.51
CA ASP A 818 -2.65 4.10 2.33
C ASP A 818 -2.41 5.60 2.50
N ARG A 819 -2.54 6.12 3.73
CA ARG A 819 -2.20 7.50 4.11
C ARG A 819 -0.69 7.73 3.99
N ASP A 820 0.14 6.85 4.53
CA ASP A 820 1.61 6.92 4.41
C ASP A 820 2.04 6.90 2.93
N ARG A 821 1.47 5.97 2.15
CA ARG A 821 1.73 5.87 0.71
C ARG A 821 1.18 7.06 -0.10
N TRP A 822 0.27 7.86 0.46
CA TRP A 822 -0.18 9.13 -0.10
C TRP A 822 0.73 10.29 0.32
N SER A 823 1.13 10.35 1.59
CA SER A 823 2.08 11.32 2.16
C SER A 823 3.43 11.30 1.44
N ILE A 824 3.97 10.10 1.16
CA ILE A 824 5.20 9.93 0.37
C ILE A 824 5.03 10.45 -1.09
N LEU A 825 3.80 10.44 -1.64
CA LEU A 825 3.52 10.98 -2.97
C LEU A 825 3.27 12.49 -2.95
N THR A 826 2.63 13.04 -1.90
CA THR A 826 2.47 14.49 -1.75
C THR A 826 3.82 15.16 -1.47
N GLY A 827 4.71 14.53 -0.69
CA GLY A 827 6.09 14.98 -0.52
C GLY A 827 6.94 14.99 -1.80
N GLN A 828 6.47 14.42 -2.91
CA GLN A 828 7.21 14.29 -4.17
C GLN A 828 6.69 15.16 -5.33
N TYR A 829 5.50 15.77 -5.27
CA TYR A 829 5.01 16.56 -6.43
C TYR A 829 5.81 17.83 -6.70
N ILE A 830 6.52 18.37 -5.69
CA ILE A 830 7.39 19.53 -5.83
C ILE A 830 8.61 19.17 -6.70
N GLU A 831 9.19 17.97 -6.52
CA GLU A 831 10.44 17.57 -7.16
C GLU A 831 10.27 17.01 -8.59
N VAL A 832 9.04 16.88 -9.11
CA VAL A 832 8.75 16.31 -10.45
C VAL A 832 8.49 17.33 -11.56
N SER A 833 8.55 18.64 -11.27
CA SER A 833 8.46 19.68 -12.31
C SER A 833 9.10 20.99 -11.86
N ALA A 834 9.86 21.63 -12.76
CA ALA A 834 10.41 22.98 -12.57
C ALA A 834 9.43 24.11 -12.94
N ASP A 835 8.18 23.78 -13.31
CA ASP A 835 7.10 24.74 -13.55
C ASP A 835 6.21 24.83 -12.29
N PRO A 836 6.21 25.97 -11.55
CA PRO A 836 5.37 26.15 -10.36
C PRO A 836 3.88 25.96 -10.63
N LYS A 837 3.40 26.41 -11.80
CA LYS A 837 2.03 26.22 -12.25
C LYS A 837 1.69 24.75 -12.53
N ARG A 838 2.71 23.92 -12.79
CA ARG A 838 2.56 22.46 -12.94
C ARG A 838 2.61 21.73 -11.60
N GLN A 839 3.48 22.15 -10.68
CA GLN A 839 3.49 21.66 -9.29
C GLN A 839 2.11 21.89 -8.64
N LEU A 840 1.58 23.12 -8.72
CA LEU A 840 0.24 23.46 -8.19
C LEU A 840 -0.90 22.67 -8.84
N GLN A 841 -0.85 22.39 -10.15
CA GLN A 841 -1.85 21.52 -10.79
C GLN A 841 -1.87 20.10 -10.22
N ILE A 842 -0.70 19.58 -9.83
CA ILE A 842 -0.61 18.22 -9.27
C ILE A 842 -1.14 18.26 -7.83
N ALA A 843 -0.73 19.23 -7.02
CA ALA A 843 -1.25 19.43 -5.68
C ALA A 843 -2.78 19.66 -5.66
N ASP A 844 -3.32 20.46 -6.59
CA ASP A 844 -4.76 20.74 -6.72
C ASP A 844 -5.56 19.45 -7.02
N ALA A 845 -5.07 18.64 -7.97
CA ALA A 845 -5.67 17.36 -8.31
C ALA A 845 -5.51 16.30 -7.20
N MET A 846 -4.46 16.40 -6.36
CA MET A 846 -4.30 15.55 -5.18
C MET A 846 -5.24 15.98 -4.05
N ASN A 847 -5.40 17.29 -3.81
CA ASN A 847 -6.37 17.83 -2.86
C ASN A 847 -7.81 17.45 -3.26
N ASP A 848 -8.16 17.57 -4.54
CA ASP A 848 -9.46 17.11 -5.06
C ASP A 848 -9.67 15.61 -4.80
N ALA A 849 -8.66 14.79 -5.06
CA ALA A 849 -8.73 13.35 -4.79
C ALA A 849 -8.90 13.03 -3.29
N THR A 850 -8.20 13.75 -2.40
CA THR A 850 -8.34 13.62 -0.94
C THR A 850 -9.75 14.02 -0.48
N PHE A 851 -10.21 15.23 -0.78
CA PHE A 851 -11.52 15.69 -0.29
C PHE A 851 -12.70 14.97 -0.94
N LYS A 852 -12.54 14.45 -2.17
CA LYS A 852 -13.51 13.51 -2.73
C LYS A 852 -13.57 12.21 -1.92
N ALA A 853 -12.44 11.64 -1.50
CA ALA A 853 -12.43 10.45 -0.65
C ALA A 853 -13.04 10.75 0.72
N CYS A 854 -12.74 11.91 1.32
CA CYS A 854 -13.39 12.39 2.55
C CYS A 854 -14.92 12.46 2.38
N TRP A 855 -15.42 13.09 1.32
CA TRP A 855 -16.85 13.24 1.04
C TRP A 855 -17.57 11.91 0.81
N GLU A 856 -16.98 10.99 0.04
CA GLU A 856 -17.58 9.67 -0.24
C GLU A 856 -17.62 8.75 1.00
N VAL A 857 -16.88 9.09 2.08
CA VAL A 857 -16.90 8.38 3.37
C VAL A 857 -17.79 9.08 4.40
N HIS A 858 -17.71 10.42 4.50
CA HIS A 858 -18.27 11.20 5.63
C HIS A 858 -19.48 12.08 5.27
N GLY A 859 -19.81 12.23 3.99
CA GLY A 859 -20.96 13.04 3.55
C GLY A 859 -20.90 14.49 4.02
N ASP A 860 -21.99 15.01 4.59
CA ASP A 860 -22.13 16.40 5.04
C ASP A 860 -21.34 16.75 6.31
N LEU A 861 -20.71 15.77 6.98
CA LEU A 861 -20.06 15.94 8.28
C LEU A 861 -19.01 17.07 8.33
N GLY A 862 -18.29 17.33 7.23
CA GLY A 862 -17.30 18.41 7.15
C GLY A 862 -17.86 19.81 7.41
N ARG A 863 -19.17 20.04 7.20
CA ARG A 863 -19.85 21.33 7.48
C ARG A 863 -19.86 21.71 8.97
N PHE A 864 -19.65 20.75 9.86
CA PHE A 864 -19.86 20.90 11.31
C PHE A 864 -18.55 21.07 12.10
N MET A 865 -17.39 21.18 11.44
CA MET A 865 -16.06 21.09 12.07
C MET A 865 -15.41 22.42 12.47
N GLY A 866 -15.93 23.58 12.04
CA GLY A 866 -15.28 24.90 12.22
C GLY A 866 -15.22 25.41 13.68
N THR A 867 -14.35 26.41 13.93
CA THR A 867 -14.00 26.91 15.28
C THR A 867 -15.23 27.30 16.11
N SER A 868 -16.19 27.97 15.50
CA SER A 868 -17.47 28.41 16.08
C SER A 868 -18.22 27.30 16.82
N ILE A 869 -18.28 26.11 16.22
CA ILE A 869 -18.96 24.95 16.77
C ILE A 869 -18.08 24.26 17.83
N VAL A 870 -16.77 24.19 17.63
CA VAL A 870 -15.83 23.69 18.67
C VAL A 870 -15.87 24.56 19.93
N ALA A 871 -16.08 25.87 19.81
CA ALA A 871 -16.30 26.76 20.94
C ALA A 871 -17.63 26.47 21.68
N ARG A 872 -18.66 25.95 20.99
CA ARG A 872 -19.91 25.48 21.63
C ARG A 872 -19.70 24.15 22.36
N ASP A 873 -18.90 23.25 21.81
CA ASP A 873 -18.48 22.02 22.49
C ASP A 873 -17.74 22.32 23.80
N LEU A 874 -16.80 23.29 23.78
CA LEU A 874 -16.08 23.75 24.97
C LEU A 874 -17.02 24.38 26.03
N GLU A 875 -18.10 25.04 25.60
CA GLU A 875 -19.13 25.55 26.50
C GLU A 875 -19.99 24.44 27.12
N GLU A 876 -20.29 23.37 26.39
CA GLU A 876 -20.92 22.18 26.98
C GLU A 876 -19.97 21.39 27.89
N ILE A 877 -18.66 21.35 27.60
CA ILE A 877 -17.64 20.81 28.52
C ILE A 877 -17.61 21.61 29.83
N ARG A 878 -17.62 22.95 29.78
CA ARG A 878 -17.70 23.80 30.98
C ARG A 878 -18.98 23.53 31.80
N LYS A 879 -20.13 23.33 31.14
CA LYS A 879 -21.40 23.00 31.80
C LYS A 879 -21.40 21.59 32.40
N ALA A 880 -20.83 20.60 31.70
CA ALA A 880 -20.67 19.24 32.17
C ALA A 880 -19.67 19.15 33.34
N LEU A 881 -18.70 20.06 33.40
CA LEU A 881 -17.87 20.28 34.58
C LEU A 881 -18.65 20.93 35.74
N ASP A 882 -19.80 21.56 35.54
CA ASP A 882 -20.49 22.37 36.58
C ASP A 882 -19.57 23.48 37.15
N GLU A 883 -18.75 24.11 36.30
CA GLU A 883 -17.94 25.29 36.67
C GLU A 883 -18.56 26.56 36.10
N GLY A 884 -18.85 27.54 36.95
CA GLY A 884 -19.48 28.81 36.53
C GLY A 884 -18.64 29.67 35.58
N GLU A 885 -17.37 29.30 35.36
CA GLU A 885 -16.42 29.96 34.47
C GLU A 885 -15.42 28.94 33.92
N LEU A 886 -14.94 29.12 32.69
CA LEU A 886 -13.87 28.31 32.13
C LEU A 886 -12.51 28.70 32.73
N THR A 887 -11.77 27.69 33.19
CA THR A 887 -10.33 27.77 33.47
C THR A 887 -9.61 26.95 32.40
N GLY A 888 -8.57 27.49 31.76
CA GLY A 888 -7.94 26.75 30.66
C GLY A 888 -6.61 27.31 30.16
N TYR A 889 -5.89 26.46 29.45
CA TYR A 889 -4.60 26.75 28.81
C TYR A 889 -4.64 26.13 27.41
N LEU A 890 -4.80 26.99 26.39
CA LEU A 890 -4.95 26.59 25.00
C LEU A 890 -3.75 27.08 24.19
N VAL A 891 -3.23 26.23 23.31
CA VAL A 891 -1.94 26.44 22.63
C VAL A 891 -2.12 26.51 21.12
N SER A 892 -1.30 27.29 20.42
CA SER A 892 -1.27 27.33 18.94
C SER A 892 -2.64 27.71 18.36
N TYR A 893 -3.16 26.98 17.38
CA TYR A 893 -4.55 27.12 16.90
C TYR A 893 -5.62 27.06 18.02
N GLY A 894 -5.34 26.39 19.15
CA GLY A 894 -6.22 26.39 20.33
C GLY A 894 -6.42 27.79 20.92
N THR A 895 -5.46 28.70 20.72
CA THR A 895 -5.66 30.12 21.03
C THR A 895 -6.78 30.74 20.20
N GLY A 896 -7.08 30.21 19.02
CA GLY A 896 -8.19 30.59 18.17
C GLY A 896 -9.55 30.04 18.63
N ILE A 897 -9.59 28.81 19.12
CA ILE A 897 -10.75 28.28 19.88
C ILE A 897 -11.01 29.18 21.10
N GLY A 898 -9.96 29.54 21.85
CA GLY A 898 -10.06 30.41 23.02
C GLY A 898 -10.54 31.84 22.69
N GLN A 899 -10.00 32.46 21.63
CA GLN A 899 -10.47 33.76 21.12
C GLN A 899 -11.96 33.74 20.73
N THR A 900 -12.39 32.68 20.05
CA THR A 900 -13.77 32.49 19.59
C THR A 900 -14.70 32.23 20.77
N TYR A 901 -14.32 31.32 21.67
CA TYR A 901 -15.03 31.03 22.91
C TYR A 901 -15.24 32.29 23.76
N ALA A 902 -14.17 33.05 24.02
CA ALA A 902 -14.24 34.23 24.88
C ALA A 902 -15.22 35.30 24.36
N ASN A 903 -15.30 35.50 23.04
CA ASN A 903 -16.20 36.48 22.46
C ASN A 903 -17.62 35.92 22.20
N MET A 904 -17.80 34.60 22.06
CA MET A 904 -19.12 33.96 22.00
C MET A 904 -19.78 33.80 23.39
N PHE A 905 -18.98 33.63 24.45
CA PHE A 905 -19.43 33.37 25.82
C PHE A 905 -18.70 34.26 26.85
N PRO A 906 -18.77 35.61 26.75
CA PRO A 906 -17.97 36.54 27.56
C PRO A 906 -18.24 36.46 29.07
N ASP A 907 -19.45 36.07 29.47
CA ASP A 907 -19.84 35.83 30.88
C ASP A 907 -19.29 34.51 31.45
N SER A 908 -18.86 33.59 30.58
CA SER A 908 -18.32 32.27 30.95
C SER A 908 -16.80 32.25 31.02
N VAL A 909 -16.10 33.34 30.69
CA VAL A 909 -14.64 33.42 30.78
C VAL A 909 -14.20 33.55 32.23
N GLY A 910 -13.31 32.66 32.68
CA GLY A 910 -12.70 32.68 34.01
C GLY A 910 -11.20 32.98 33.94
N ARG A 911 -10.39 31.92 33.91
CA ARG A 911 -8.93 31.99 33.95
C ARG A 911 -8.35 31.26 32.74
N VAL A 912 -8.41 31.92 31.59
CA VAL A 912 -7.97 31.39 30.29
C VAL A 912 -6.61 31.98 29.91
N ILE A 913 -5.64 31.11 29.63
CA ILE A 913 -4.35 31.43 29.00
C ILE A 913 -4.40 30.99 27.54
N LEU A 914 -3.92 31.86 26.64
CA LEU A 914 -3.68 31.58 25.23
C LEU A 914 -2.17 31.65 24.96
N ASP A 915 -1.52 30.55 24.61
CA ASP A 915 -0.06 30.43 24.45
C ASP A 915 0.34 30.08 23.00
N GLY A 916 1.38 30.71 22.44
CA GLY A 916 1.63 30.72 21.00
C GLY A 916 0.46 31.38 20.26
N THR A 917 0.23 32.66 20.53
CA THR A 917 -1.01 33.37 20.16
C THR A 917 -1.19 33.55 18.64
N GLU A 918 -2.17 32.85 18.06
CA GLU A 918 -2.74 33.13 16.73
C GLU A 918 -3.59 34.41 16.73
N TYR A 919 -3.91 34.93 15.54
CA TYR A 919 -4.81 36.08 15.37
C TYR A 919 -5.95 35.73 14.40
N VAL A 920 -7.07 35.22 14.93
CA VAL A 920 -8.14 34.59 14.11
C VAL A 920 -8.89 35.53 13.17
N ARG A 921 -8.69 36.85 13.28
CA ARG A 921 -9.26 37.80 12.32
C ARG A 921 -8.60 37.67 10.94
N ASP A 922 -7.31 37.35 10.89
CA ASP A 922 -6.61 37.07 9.62
C ASP A 922 -7.02 35.71 9.04
N HIS A 923 -7.30 34.70 9.87
CA HIS A 923 -7.73 33.35 9.43
C HIS A 923 -9.03 33.34 8.64
N ARG A 924 -9.80 34.45 8.66
CA ARG A 924 -11.01 34.63 7.86
C ARG A 924 -10.72 34.80 6.37
N GLU A 925 -9.49 35.19 6.02
CA GLU A 925 -9.02 35.36 4.65
C GLU A 925 -8.49 34.04 4.07
N LEU A 926 -8.64 33.82 2.76
CA LEU A 926 -8.44 32.52 2.08
C LEU A 926 -7.03 31.88 2.25
N GLY A 927 -6.01 32.68 2.53
CA GLY A 927 -4.65 32.20 2.87
C GLY A 927 -4.16 32.62 4.25
N GLY A 928 -5.05 33.17 5.08
CA GLY A 928 -4.76 33.90 6.31
C GLY A 928 -3.91 33.13 7.30
N PHE A 929 -4.36 31.92 7.64
CA PHE A 929 -3.66 30.97 8.51
C PHE A 929 -2.22 30.70 8.03
N GLY A 930 -1.98 30.70 6.72
CA GLY A 930 -0.66 30.47 6.15
C GLY A 930 0.28 31.65 6.36
N TRP A 931 -0.11 32.86 5.94
CA TRP A 931 0.80 34.01 5.95
C TRP A 931 1.03 34.64 7.32
N THR A 932 0.17 34.40 8.33
CA THR A 932 0.36 34.90 9.71
C THR A 932 1.62 34.40 10.40
N ALA A 933 2.19 33.28 9.93
CA ALA A 933 3.37 32.62 10.48
C ALA A 933 4.71 33.12 9.91
N LEU A 934 4.71 33.74 8.72
CA LEU A 934 5.92 33.81 7.89
C LEU A 934 6.95 34.84 8.35
N ASP A 935 6.52 35.91 9.03
CA ASP A 935 7.35 37.04 9.46
C ASP A 935 8.65 36.65 10.20
N ASN A 936 8.67 35.47 10.83
CA ASN A 936 9.66 35.17 11.86
C ASN A 936 10.40 33.84 11.71
N GLY A 937 9.91 32.90 10.89
CA GLY A 937 10.60 31.62 10.66
C GLY A 937 12.03 31.79 10.15
N THR A 938 12.31 32.83 9.37
CA THR A 938 13.67 33.13 8.87
C THR A 938 14.57 33.75 9.96
N HIS A 939 14.03 34.53 10.92
CA HIS A 939 14.81 35.00 12.09
C HIS A 939 15.06 33.86 13.09
N ALA A 940 14.08 32.99 13.32
CA ALA A 940 14.22 31.79 14.15
C ALA A 940 15.31 30.83 13.59
N TRP A 941 15.49 30.78 12.27
CA TRP A 941 16.64 30.13 11.65
C TRP A 941 17.96 30.91 11.81
N TYR A 942 17.99 32.18 11.39
CA TYR A 942 19.24 32.92 11.24
C TYR A 942 19.78 33.42 12.59
N ASP A 943 19.02 34.22 13.33
CA ASP A 943 19.42 34.76 14.63
C ASP A 943 19.26 33.75 15.76
N GLY A 944 18.23 32.89 15.66
CA GLY A 944 17.99 31.79 16.60
C GLY A 944 18.94 30.61 16.41
N PHE A 945 18.60 29.70 15.50
CA PHE A 945 19.31 28.43 15.32
C PHE A 945 20.80 28.61 15.00
N LEU A 946 21.13 29.35 13.92
CA LEU A 946 22.53 29.55 13.53
C LEU A 946 23.27 30.55 14.44
N GLY A 947 22.59 31.60 14.91
CA GLY A 947 23.16 32.62 15.78
C GLY A 947 23.56 32.05 17.15
N GLU A 948 22.65 31.39 17.86
CA GLU A 948 22.94 30.80 19.17
C GLU A 948 23.90 29.60 19.07
N CYS A 949 23.93 28.88 17.94
CA CYS A 949 24.96 27.86 17.67
C CYS A 949 26.39 28.46 17.69
N ILE A 950 26.58 29.64 17.09
CA ILE A 950 27.87 30.33 17.11
C ILE A 950 28.17 30.91 18.49
N ASN A 951 27.17 31.45 19.20
CA ASN A 951 27.33 31.96 20.57
C ASN A 951 27.75 30.86 21.55
N ALA A 952 27.21 29.64 21.39
CA ALA A 952 27.55 28.48 22.22
C ALA A 952 28.91 27.86 21.86
N GLY A 953 29.41 28.08 20.65
CA GLY A 953 30.75 27.70 20.22
C GLY A 953 30.95 26.21 19.90
N PRO A 954 32.18 25.81 19.50
CA PRO A 954 32.46 24.49 18.94
C PRO A 954 32.28 23.33 19.93
N ASP A 955 32.37 23.60 21.24
CA ASP A 955 32.22 22.57 22.28
C ASP A 955 30.75 22.21 22.53
N HIS A 956 29.81 23.10 22.19
CA HIS A 956 28.36 22.94 22.41
C HIS A 956 27.53 22.83 21.13
N CYS A 957 27.98 23.40 20.00
CA CYS A 957 27.33 23.26 18.70
C CYS A 957 28.23 22.60 17.65
N ALA A 958 27.74 21.55 16.98
CA ALA A 958 28.49 20.82 15.96
C ALA A 958 28.90 21.69 14.76
N LEU A 959 27.99 22.53 14.24
CA LEU A 959 28.26 23.42 13.10
C LEU A 959 29.36 24.46 13.42
N ALA A 960 29.52 24.87 14.68
CA ALA A 960 30.56 25.80 15.11
C ALA A 960 31.98 25.17 15.17
N LYS A 961 32.11 23.84 15.06
CA LYS A 961 33.42 23.14 14.97
C LYS A 961 34.15 23.40 13.65
N LEU A 962 33.43 23.90 12.63
CA LEU A 962 33.93 24.08 11.27
C LEU A 962 34.69 25.40 11.14
N LYS A 963 35.97 25.32 10.75
CA LYS A 963 36.76 26.51 10.39
C LYS A 963 36.25 27.11 9.07
N SER A 964 36.37 28.43 8.94
CA SER A 964 36.21 29.12 7.66
C SER A 964 37.30 28.68 6.66
N SER A 965 37.07 28.93 5.37
CA SER A 965 38.04 28.63 4.31
C SER A 965 39.29 29.54 4.34
N SER A 966 39.28 30.64 5.11
CA SER A 966 40.47 31.45 5.42
C SER A 966 41.22 31.00 6.69
N GLY A 967 40.62 30.10 7.50
CA GLY A 967 41.15 29.68 8.80
C GLY A 967 40.82 30.62 9.97
N GLU A 968 40.06 31.69 9.71
CA GLU A 968 39.53 32.64 10.68
C GLU A 968 38.31 32.08 11.45
N PRO A 969 37.89 32.69 12.57
CA PRO A 969 36.67 32.31 13.29
C PRO A 969 35.43 32.32 12.39
N LEU A 970 34.54 31.34 12.56
CA LEU A 970 33.31 31.23 11.79
C LEU A 970 32.33 32.35 12.21
N VAL A 971 31.85 33.13 11.24
CA VAL A 971 30.84 34.18 11.46
C VAL A 971 29.49 33.79 10.86
N LEU A 972 28.40 34.30 11.46
CA LEU A 972 27.03 33.90 11.15
C LEU A 972 26.68 33.93 9.65
N LYS A 973 27.09 35.00 8.96
CA LYS A 973 26.85 35.16 7.53
C LYS A 973 27.51 34.08 6.66
N ASP A 974 28.67 33.56 7.08
CA ASP A 974 29.38 32.51 6.34
C ASP A 974 28.85 31.11 6.70
N LEU A 975 28.39 30.90 7.94
CA LEU A 975 27.66 29.68 8.31
C LEU A 975 26.31 29.59 7.57
N ASP A 976 25.50 30.65 7.56
CA ASP A 976 24.24 30.68 6.83
C ASP A 976 24.46 30.45 5.33
N LYS A 977 25.40 31.18 4.71
CA LYS A 977 25.76 30.96 3.30
C LYS A 977 26.19 29.52 3.01
N ARG A 978 26.90 28.86 3.93
CA ARG A 978 27.28 27.44 3.82
C ARG A 978 26.06 26.53 3.90
N MET A 979 25.20 26.72 4.90
CA MET A 979 23.99 25.91 5.07
C MET A 979 23.01 26.09 3.90
N MET A 980 22.81 27.33 3.42
CA MET A 980 22.01 27.58 2.21
C MET A 980 22.65 26.97 0.95
N SER A 981 23.99 26.92 0.86
CA SER A 981 24.68 26.20 -0.22
C SER A 981 24.52 24.67 -0.12
N LEU A 982 24.48 24.11 1.08
CA LEU A 982 24.19 22.69 1.30
C LEU A 982 22.75 22.38 0.88
N LEU A 983 21.78 23.15 1.40
CA LEU A 983 20.37 22.96 1.12
C LEU A 983 20.07 23.06 -0.38
N THR A 984 20.56 24.12 -1.04
CA THR A 984 20.35 24.29 -2.49
C THR A 984 21.04 23.21 -3.34
N SER A 985 22.16 22.64 -2.89
CA SER A 985 22.79 21.51 -3.61
C SER A 985 21.91 20.26 -3.70
N LEU A 986 20.98 20.08 -2.75
CA LEU A 986 20.02 18.96 -2.74
C LEU A 986 18.85 19.13 -3.72
N ILE A 987 18.73 20.29 -4.39
CA ILE A 987 17.79 20.50 -5.50
C ILE A 987 18.36 19.84 -6.76
N ASP A 988 19.62 20.14 -7.10
CA ASP A 988 20.30 19.55 -8.26
C ASP A 988 20.70 18.08 -8.02
N ARG A 989 21.08 17.73 -6.78
CA ARG A 989 21.53 16.38 -6.42
C ARG A 989 21.11 16.00 -4.98
N PRO A 990 19.90 15.45 -4.79
CA PRO A 990 19.48 14.87 -3.52
C PRO A 990 20.51 13.86 -2.98
N ALA A 991 20.78 13.90 -1.67
CA ALA A 991 21.72 12.97 -1.06
C ALA A 991 21.06 11.58 -0.87
N ILE A 992 21.81 10.52 -1.17
CA ILE A 992 21.39 9.16 -0.85
C ILE A 992 21.44 8.94 0.66
N GLY A 993 20.46 8.23 1.23
CA GLY A 993 20.45 7.84 2.63
C GLY A 993 20.37 6.31 2.78
N TYR A 994 20.70 5.79 3.96
CA TYR A 994 20.49 4.40 4.33
C TYR A 994 20.31 4.25 5.84
N THR A 995 19.42 3.35 6.23
CA THR A 995 19.22 2.83 7.59
C THR A 995 19.03 1.31 7.52
N GLU A 996 19.16 0.60 8.63
CA GLU A 996 18.92 -0.86 8.66
C GLU A 996 17.43 -1.25 8.68
N GLU A 997 16.52 -0.30 8.95
CA GLU A 997 15.09 -0.55 9.14
C GLU A 997 14.28 -0.32 7.86
N SER A 998 14.30 0.88 7.25
CA SER A 998 13.68 1.12 5.92
C SER A 998 14.60 0.90 4.72
N GLY A 999 15.90 0.71 4.94
CA GLY A 999 16.88 0.63 3.86
C GLY A 999 17.20 2.01 3.27
N PRO A 1000 17.42 2.12 1.94
CA PRO A 1000 17.81 3.40 1.34
C PRO A 1000 16.71 4.46 1.22
N SER A 1001 16.92 5.57 1.95
CA SER A 1001 16.13 6.81 1.85
C SER A 1001 16.74 7.80 0.84
N LEU A 1002 16.13 8.99 0.71
CA LEU A 1002 16.67 10.12 -0.06
C LEU A 1002 16.47 11.39 0.77
N VAL A 1003 17.49 12.22 0.86
CA VAL A 1003 17.43 13.56 1.48
C VAL A 1003 17.29 14.58 0.35
N THR A 1004 16.06 14.98 0.05
CA THR A 1004 15.75 16.05 -0.92
C THR A 1004 15.70 17.41 -0.23
N TYR A 1005 15.77 18.49 -1.01
CA TYR A 1005 15.57 19.85 -0.50
C TYR A 1005 14.22 20.00 0.22
N SER A 1006 13.10 19.69 -0.44
CA SER A 1006 11.75 19.86 0.12
C SER A 1006 11.57 19.25 1.51
N VAL A 1007 11.95 17.98 1.69
CA VAL A 1007 11.72 17.26 2.95
C VAL A 1007 12.74 17.65 4.03
N LEU A 1008 13.97 18.06 3.66
CA LEU A 1008 14.92 18.61 4.62
C LEU A 1008 14.55 20.03 5.09
N VAL A 1009 13.93 20.86 4.25
CA VAL A 1009 13.37 22.15 4.70
C VAL A 1009 12.20 21.93 5.65
N ALA A 1010 11.30 20.98 5.37
CA ALA A 1010 10.22 20.60 6.28
C ALA A 1010 10.75 20.01 7.62
N ALA A 1011 11.87 19.28 7.59
CA ALA A 1011 12.58 18.81 8.77
C ALA A 1011 13.08 19.98 9.64
N ILE A 1012 13.81 20.93 9.03
CA ILE A 1012 14.30 22.13 9.72
C ILE A 1012 13.14 22.92 10.31
N TYR A 1013 12.11 23.23 9.51
CA TYR A 1013 10.95 23.99 9.96
C TYR A 1013 10.29 23.35 11.19
N SER A 1014 10.09 22.02 11.16
CA SER A 1014 9.49 21.28 12.28
C SER A 1014 10.39 21.19 13.52
N ALA A 1015 11.71 21.29 13.39
CA ALA A 1015 12.62 21.35 14.53
C ALA A 1015 12.72 22.77 15.14
N LEU A 1016 12.47 23.83 14.37
CA LEU A 1016 12.34 25.19 14.90
C LEU A 1016 11.20 25.33 15.92
N TYR A 1017 10.24 24.39 16.00
CA TYR A 1017 9.15 24.38 16.98
C TYR A 1017 9.58 24.04 18.43
N ASN A 1018 10.80 23.51 18.65
CA ASN A 1018 11.36 23.28 19.98
C ASN A 1018 12.87 23.47 19.97
N ALA A 1019 13.37 24.49 20.67
CA ALA A 1019 14.78 24.82 20.77
C ALA A 1019 15.66 23.73 21.42
N GLN A 1020 15.08 22.84 22.22
CA GLN A 1020 15.79 21.69 22.79
C GLN A 1020 16.28 20.71 21.69
N SER A 1021 15.70 20.76 20.48
CA SER A 1021 16.10 19.94 19.34
C SER A 1021 17.33 20.44 18.57
N TRP A 1022 17.70 21.70 18.78
CA TRP A 1022 18.67 22.39 17.95
C TRP A 1022 20.10 21.82 18.03
N PRO A 1023 20.59 21.27 19.17
CA PRO A 1023 21.89 20.60 19.24
C PRO A 1023 22.00 19.41 18.27
N ALA A 1024 20.97 18.57 18.24
CA ALA A 1024 20.96 17.36 17.42
C ALA A 1024 20.59 17.63 15.96
N LEU A 1025 19.75 18.64 15.67
CA LEU A 1025 19.59 19.16 14.30
C LEU A 1025 20.91 19.71 13.74
N ALA A 1026 21.69 20.44 14.56
CA ALA A 1026 23.00 20.93 14.14
C ALA A 1026 24.01 19.79 13.91
N GLN A 1027 23.98 18.72 14.71
CA GLN A 1027 24.79 17.52 14.46
C GLN A 1027 24.40 16.82 13.15
N MET A 1028 23.09 16.68 12.88
CA MET A 1028 22.57 16.11 11.62
C MET A 1028 23.02 16.92 10.39
N LEU A 1029 22.93 18.26 10.46
CA LEU A 1029 23.36 19.14 9.37
C LEU A 1029 24.88 19.17 9.20
N TYR A 1030 25.64 19.12 10.30
CA TYR A 1030 27.10 19.01 10.28
C TYR A 1030 27.56 17.72 9.58
N GLU A 1031 26.94 16.58 9.90
CA GLU A 1031 27.29 15.31 9.26
C GLU A 1031 26.92 15.28 7.77
N LEU A 1032 25.74 15.82 7.41
CA LEU A 1032 25.30 15.91 6.01
C LEU A 1032 26.21 16.83 5.18
N ASP A 1033 26.68 17.94 5.75
CA ASP A 1033 27.69 18.84 5.14
C ASP A 1033 29.03 18.13 4.88
N GLN A 1034 29.42 17.21 5.77
CA GLN A 1034 30.60 16.36 5.59
C GLN A 1034 30.34 15.12 4.69
N GLY A 1035 29.15 15.00 4.11
CA GLY A 1035 28.76 13.90 3.22
C GLY A 1035 28.25 12.64 3.93
N ASN A 1036 28.12 12.64 5.26
CA ASN A 1036 27.45 11.56 5.99
C ASN A 1036 25.95 11.83 6.12
N SER A 1037 25.16 11.19 5.28
CA SER A 1037 23.71 11.27 5.25
C SER A 1037 22.99 10.55 6.40
N THR A 1038 23.68 9.76 7.24
CA THR A 1038 23.06 8.74 8.11
C THR A 1038 22.01 9.31 9.08
N LEU A 1039 22.31 10.41 9.80
CA LEU A 1039 21.33 11.02 10.72
C LEU A 1039 20.13 11.64 9.99
N ALA A 1040 20.35 12.25 8.82
CA ALA A 1040 19.29 12.79 7.99
C ALA A 1040 18.40 11.66 7.41
N ALA A 1041 19.01 10.52 7.06
CA ALA A 1041 18.30 9.35 6.59
C ALA A 1041 17.36 8.78 7.67
N ALA A 1042 17.84 8.65 8.91
CA ALA A 1042 17.06 8.17 10.06
C ALA A 1042 15.91 9.13 10.43
N TYR A 1043 16.17 10.44 10.48
CA TYR A 1043 15.14 11.45 10.76
C TYR A 1043 13.96 11.38 9.77
N LEU A 1044 14.29 11.21 8.48
CA LEU A 1044 13.30 11.20 7.42
C LEU A 1044 12.50 9.89 7.38
N GLU A 1045 13.08 8.77 7.82
CA GLU A 1045 12.36 7.50 7.98
C GLU A 1045 11.30 7.58 9.08
N GLU A 1046 11.70 7.97 10.30
CA GLU A 1046 10.83 7.99 11.48
C GLU A 1046 9.66 8.98 11.34
N ARG A 1047 9.70 9.83 10.31
CA ARG A 1047 8.64 10.77 9.96
C ARG A 1047 7.81 10.36 8.74
N ALA A 1048 8.22 9.36 7.96
CA ALA A 1048 7.57 8.93 6.72
C ALA A 1048 6.49 7.85 6.92
N TRP A 1049 6.38 7.27 8.12
CA TRP A 1049 5.46 6.19 8.43
C TRP A 1049 4.64 6.49 9.70
N GLN A 1050 3.31 6.40 9.60
CA GLN A 1050 2.38 6.33 10.73
C GLN A 1050 2.04 4.87 11.09
N TYR A 1051 2.17 3.95 10.12
CA TYR A 1051 2.03 2.50 10.29
C TYR A 1051 3.39 1.82 10.52
N ASP A 1052 3.49 1.01 11.58
CA ASP A 1052 4.65 0.14 11.85
C ASP A 1052 4.58 -1.13 10.97
N PRO A 1053 5.49 -1.32 9.99
CA PRO A 1053 5.47 -2.46 9.07
C PRO A 1053 5.91 -3.79 9.71
N THR A 1054 6.40 -3.77 10.96
CA THR A 1054 6.72 -4.99 11.73
C THR A 1054 5.50 -5.57 12.45
N LEU A 1055 4.50 -4.74 12.73
CA LEU A 1055 3.26 -5.12 13.38
C LEU A 1055 2.20 -5.57 12.35
N PRO A 1056 1.33 -6.54 12.69
CA PRO A 1056 0.21 -6.89 11.83
C PRO A 1056 -0.71 -5.67 11.66
N ALA A 1057 -1.12 -5.38 10.42
CA ALA A 1057 -1.99 -4.25 10.10
C ALA A 1057 -3.23 -4.23 11.01
N THR A 1058 -3.45 -3.12 11.70
CA THR A 1058 -4.52 -3.00 12.68
C THR A 1058 -5.89 -3.09 11.99
N PRO A 1059 -6.85 -3.85 12.54
CA PRO A 1059 -8.18 -4.01 11.92
C PRO A 1059 -8.99 -2.71 11.97
N ASN A 1060 -8.67 -1.83 12.92
CA ASN A 1060 -9.25 -0.50 13.06
C ASN A 1060 -8.30 0.53 12.43
N LYS A 1061 -8.87 1.56 11.79
CA LYS A 1061 -8.12 2.73 11.31
C LYS A 1061 -7.50 3.46 12.50
N ARG A 1062 -6.28 3.99 12.35
CA ARG A 1062 -5.84 5.07 13.23
C ARG A 1062 -6.45 6.39 12.71
N PRO A 1063 -7.17 7.14 13.56
CA PRO A 1063 -7.58 8.48 13.22
C PRO A 1063 -6.36 9.40 13.29
N ALA A 1064 -6.00 10.00 12.17
CA ALA A 1064 -4.96 11.01 12.07
C ALA A 1064 -5.54 12.22 11.34
N SER A 1065 -5.13 13.41 11.77
CA SER A 1065 -5.94 14.61 11.68
C SER A 1065 -5.56 15.59 10.57
N ASP A 1066 -4.59 15.23 9.72
CA ASP A 1066 -4.06 16.11 8.67
C ASP A 1066 -5.17 16.63 7.72
N GLU A 1067 -6.11 15.77 7.30
CA GLU A 1067 -7.21 16.18 6.42
C GLU A 1067 -8.31 16.95 7.15
N LEU A 1068 -8.50 16.68 8.45
CA LEU A 1068 -9.41 17.45 9.29
C LEU A 1068 -8.88 18.87 9.48
N ALA A 1069 -7.57 19.05 9.69
CA ALA A 1069 -6.94 20.35 9.82
C ALA A 1069 -7.29 21.26 8.62
N PHE A 1070 -7.16 20.73 7.40
CA PHE A 1070 -7.55 21.45 6.18
C PHE A 1070 -9.05 21.75 6.12
N ILE A 1071 -9.92 20.80 6.51
CA ILE A 1071 -11.39 21.05 6.55
C ILE A 1071 -11.73 22.18 7.53
N VAL A 1072 -11.07 22.23 8.69
CA VAL A 1072 -11.25 23.26 9.72
C VAL A 1072 -10.76 24.63 9.23
N ILE A 1073 -9.49 24.74 8.80
CA ILE A 1073 -8.90 25.98 8.25
C ILE A 1073 -9.79 26.59 7.16
N CYS A 1074 -10.28 25.75 6.24
CA CYS A 1074 -11.09 26.21 5.12
C CYS A 1074 -12.55 26.48 5.49
N ALA A 1075 -13.09 25.90 6.57
CA ALA A 1075 -14.38 26.28 7.14
C ALA A 1075 -14.30 27.65 7.83
N ASP A 1076 -13.20 27.91 8.55
CA ASP A 1076 -12.97 29.19 9.24
C ASP A 1076 -12.70 30.35 8.26
N ALA A 1077 -12.15 30.05 7.08
CA ALA A 1077 -11.96 30.98 5.95
C ALA A 1077 -13.08 30.94 4.88
N TYR A 1078 -14.24 30.34 5.17
CA TYR A 1078 -15.25 30.00 4.16
C TYR A 1078 -15.79 31.17 3.30
N ASP A 1079 -16.08 32.31 3.91
CA ASP A 1079 -16.67 33.47 3.22
C ASP A 1079 -15.65 34.33 2.45
N ALA A 1080 -14.36 33.97 2.47
CA ALA A 1080 -13.35 34.59 1.62
C ALA A 1080 -13.60 34.22 0.15
N PRO A 1081 -13.71 35.20 -0.77
CA PRO A 1081 -14.01 34.92 -2.17
C PRO A 1081 -12.86 34.18 -2.85
N LEU A 1082 -13.15 33.01 -3.44
CA LEU A 1082 -12.19 32.31 -4.30
C LEU A 1082 -11.73 33.23 -5.45
N PRO A 1083 -10.44 33.23 -5.79
CA PRO A 1083 -9.86 34.21 -6.71
C PRO A 1083 -10.39 34.03 -8.15
N PRO A 1084 -10.73 35.12 -8.87
CA PRO A 1084 -11.29 35.03 -10.22
C PRO A 1084 -10.30 34.43 -11.24
N ASP A 1085 -9.00 34.64 -11.03
CA ASP A 1085 -7.92 34.08 -11.87
C ASP A 1085 -7.50 32.65 -11.43
N GLY A 1086 -8.20 32.06 -10.45
CA GLY A 1086 -8.00 30.70 -9.97
C GLY A 1086 -6.55 30.41 -9.58
N LEU A 1087 -5.97 29.36 -10.17
CA LEU A 1087 -4.59 28.92 -9.88
C LEU A 1087 -3.51 29.99 -10.14
N VAL A 1088 -3.78 31.05 -10.92
CA VAL A 1088 -2.81 32.15 -11.13
C VAL A 1088 -2.63 33.00 -9.86
N TRP A 1089 -3.70 33.17 -9.08
CA TRP A 1089 -3.63 33.84 -7.79
C TRP A 1089 -2.90 32.97 -6.77
N TRP A 1090 -3.18 31.67 -6.73
CA TRP A 1090 -2.46 30.73 -5.86
C TRP A 1090 -0.96 30.61 -6.21
N GLU A 1091 -0.61 30.66 -7.49
CA GLU A 1091 0.78 30.75 -7.98
C GLU A 1091 1.48 32.02 -7.49
N SER A 1092 0.76 33.15 -7.51
CA SER A 1092 1.26 34.43 -6.99
C SER A 1092 1.40 34.42 -5.46
N LEU A 1093 0.44 33.81 -4.75
CA LEU A 1093 0.47 33.66 -3.29
C LEU A 1093 1.63 32.77 -2.84
N TRP A 1094 1.83 31.61 -3.49
CA TRP A 1094 2.93 30.69 -3.17
C TRP A 1094 4.29 31.36 -3.37
N ALA A 1095 4.49 32.02 -4.51
CA ALA A 1095 5.72 32.74 -4.82
C ALA A 1095 6.00 33.85 -3.78
N ASN A 1096 4.97 34.58 -3.35
CA ASN A 1096 5.08 35.59 -2.30
C ASN A 1096 5.49 34.94 -0.96
N MET A 1097 4.73 33.94 -0.48
CA MET A 1097 4.96 33.27 0.81
C MET A 1097 6.36 32.64 0.91
N SER A 1098 6.81 31.94 -0.13
CA SER A 1098 8.14 31.33 -0.16
C SER A 1098 9.27 32.33 -0.39
N SER A 1099 8.98 33.54 -0.88
CA SER A 1099 9.94 34.65 -0.90
C SER A 1099 10.03 35.39 0.45
N GLN A 1100 8.93 35.45 1.21
CA GLN A 1100 8.88 36.05 2.54
C GLN A 1100 9.60 35.20 3.59
N SER A 1101 9.49 33.87 3.50
CA SER A 1101 10.24 32.95 4.36
C SER A 1101 10.52 31.63 3.63
N TRP A 1102 11.79 31.38 3.31
CA TRP A 1102 12.20 30.18 2.57
C TRP A 1102 11.95 28.88 3.35
N VAL A 1103 11.97 28.95 4.69
CA VAL A 1103 11.82 27.80 5.59
C VAL A 1103 10.36 27.49 5.93
N ALA A 1104 9.51 28.51 6.06
CA ALA A 1104 8.11 28.37 6.46
C ALA A 1104 7.12 28.43 5.27
N GLY A 1105 7.47 29.16 4.20
CA GLY A 1105 6.55 29.55 3.12
C GLY A 1105 5.91 28.37 2.39
N ASN A 1106 6.69 27.34 2.06
CA ASN A 1106 6.17 26.14 1.41
C ASN A 1106 5.17 25.39 2.31
N SER A 1107 5.55 25.09 3.56
CA SER A 1107 4.70 24.36 4.51
C SER A 1107 3.37 25.10 4.74
N ARG A 1108 3.45 26.38 5.12
CA ARG A 1108 2.27 27.20 5.44
C ARG A 1108 1.41 27.53 4.22
N PHE A 1109 1.95 27.50 3.00
CA PHE A 1109 1.15 27.60 1.78
C PHE A 1109 0.30 26.35 1.56
N PHE A 1110 0.87 25.16 1.78
CA PHE A 1110 0.14 23.90 1.59
C PHE A 1110 -0.84 23.56 2.73
N ASP A 1111 -0.79 24.29 3.85
CA ASP A 1111 -1.88 24.31 4.86
C ASP A 1111 -3.18 24.95 4.32
N VAL A 1112 -3.07 25.99 3.46
CA VAL A 1112 -4.22 26.80 2.98
C VAL A 1112 -4.64 26.52 1.53
N PHE A 1113 -3.71 26.09 0.67
CA PHE A 1113 -4.02 25.69 -0.70
C PHE A 1113 -5.14 24.62 -0.84
N PRO A 1114 -5.34 23.68 0.10
CA PRO A 1114 -6.51 22.81 0.17
C PRO A 1114 -7.88 23.50 0.00
N CYS A 1115 -8.05 24.76 0.42
CA CYS A 1115 -9.34 25.44 0.40
C CYS A 1115 -9.93 25.59 -1.01
N GLN A 1116 -9.07 25.64 -2.04
CA GLN A 1116 -9.44 25.58 -3.45
C GLN A 1116 -10.31 24.36 -3.83
N GLN A 1117 -10.26 23.27 -3.04
CA GLN A 1117 -11.06 22.06 -3.23
C GLN A 1117 -11.96 21.70 -2.04
N VAL A 1118 -11.70 22.15 -0.80
CA VAL A 1118 -12.61 21.87 0.36
C VAL A 1118 -14.01 22.45 0.12
N HIS A 1119 -14.11 23.71 -0.32
CA HIS A 1119 -15.39 24.41 -0.54
C HIS A 1119 -16.27 23.78 -1.63
N LYS A 1120 -15.70 22.95 -2.50
CA LYS A 1120 -16.44 22.20 -3.53
C LYS A 1120 -17.26 21.04 -2.95
N TYR A 1121 -16.84 20.51 -1.79
CA TYR A 1121 -17.51 19.41 -1.09
C TYR A 1121 -18.36 19.92 0.08
N TRP A 1122 -17.89 20.93 0.81
CA TRP A 1122 -18.65 21.59 1.87
C TRP A 1122 -18.77 23.10 1.58
N PRO A 1123 -19.68 23.49 0.68
CA PRO A 1123 -19.83 24.86 0.20
C PRO A 1123 -20.56 25.81 1.16
N GLU A 1124 -20.74 25.42 2.44
CA GLU A 1124 -21.29 26.26 3.52
C GLU A 1124 -21.15 25.51 4.86
N PRO A 1125 -20.25 25.90 5.78
CA PRO A 1125 -20.27 25.41 7.17
C PRO A 1125 -21.50 25.93 7.92
N VAL A 1126 -21.96 25.23 8.96
CA VAL A 1126 -23.26 25.54 9.61
C VAL A 1126 -23.26 26.77 10.52
N ASP A 1127 -22.09 27.22 10.98
CA ASP A 1127 -21.89 28.40 11.81
C ASP A 1127 -20.44 28.86 11.63
N VAL A 1128 -20.16 30.16 11.59
CA VAL A 1128 -18.78 30.69 11.63
C VAL A 1128 -18.75 32.01 12.37
N TYR A 1129 -17.79 32.18 13.29
CA TYR A 1129 -17.71 33.39 14.08
C TYR A 1129 -17.10 34.55 13.28
N ARG A 1130 -17.80 35.69 13.26
CA ARG A 1130 -17.42 36.90 12.51
C ARG A 1130 -17.46 38.20 13.32
N GLY A 1131 -17.84 38.15 14.60
CA GLY A 1131 -17.80 39.33 15.48
C GLY A 1131 -16.38 39.86 15.71
N ASP A 1132 -16.28 41.06 16.30
CA ASP A 1132 -15.00 41.62 16.74
C ASP A 1132 -14.47 40.87 17.97
N LEU A 1133 -13.15 40.86 18.19
CA LEU A 1133 -12.53 40.15 19.31
C LEU A 1133 -12.49 40.99 20.60
N ASN A 1134 -13.32 42.03 20.70
CA ASN A 1134 -13.25 43.08 21.72
C ASN A 1134 -14.41 43.08 22.73
N HIS A 1135 -15.23 42.04 22.76
CA HIS A 1135 -16.35 41.93 23.69
C HIS A 1135 -15.86 42.07 25.14
N THR A 1136 -16.59 42.81 25.97
CA THR A 1136 -16.24 42.99 27.39
C THR A 1136 -16.35 41.65 28.11
N LEU A 1137 -15.21 41.07 28.49
CA LEU A 1137 -15.15 39.80 29.19
C LEU A 1137 -15.40 40.00 30.70
N LYS A 1138 -16.03 39.01 31.34
CA LYS A 1138 -16.21 38.99 32.79
C LYS A 1138 -14.88 39.00 33.56
N ASN A 1139 -13.91 38.24 33.04
CA ASN A 1139 -12.53 38.21 33.51
C ASN A 1139 -11.61 38.40 32.29
N PRO A 1140 -10.58 39.28 32.34
CA PRO A 1140 -9.63 39.43 31.24
C PRO A 1140 -8.72 38.20 31.10
N ILE A 1141 -8.24 37.92 29.88
CA ILE A 1141 -7.41 36.75 29.57
C ILE A 1141 -5.91 37.06 29.56
N LEU A 1142 -5.09 36.02 29.72
CA LEU A 1142 -3.63 36.10 29.57
C LEU A 1142 -3.22 35.57 28.19
N LEU A 1143 -2.45 36.34 27.46
CA LEU A 1143 -1.83 35.98 26.19
C LEU A 1143 -0.34 35.74 26.41
N ILE A 1144 0.23 34.77 25.70
CA ILE A 1144 1.68 34.54 25.62
C ILE A 1144 2.04 34.40 24.13
N ALA A 1145 3.12 35.07 23.71
CA ALA A 1145 3.63 34.96 22.35
C ALA A 1145 5.14 35.23 22.30
N GLU A 1146 5.85 34.44 21.50
CA GLU A 1146 7.30 34.30 21.56
C GLU A 1146 8.02 35.12 20.49
N THR A 1147 9.23 35.62 20.80
CA THR A 1147 10.04 36.37 19.82
C THR A 1147 10.65 35.53 18.72
N TYR A 1148 10.91 34.24 18.95
CA TYR A 1148 11.44 33.33 17.92
C TYR A 1148 10.47 32.17 17.60
N ASP A 1149 9.16 32.44 17.69
CA ASP A 1149 8.14 31.51 17.20
C ASP A 1149 8.19 31.39 15.66
N PRO A 1150 8.30 30.17 15.09
CA PRO A 1150 8.26 29.94 13.64
C PRO A 1150 6.83 29.80 13.07
N ALA A 1151 5.78 29.85 13.91
CA ALA A 1151 4.39 29.59 13.56
C ALA A 1151 3.43 30.71 14.04
N THR A 1152 3.56 31.15 15.29
CA THR A 1152 2.70 32.18 15.91
C THR A 1152 3.53 33.35 16.45
N PRO A 1153 4.14 34.16 15.56
CA PRO A 1153 5.05 35.23 15.97
C PRO A 1153 4.39 36.29 16.84
N LEU A 1154 5.15 36.87 17.78
CA LEU A 1154 4.75 37.95 18.70
C LEU A 1154 3.92 39.11 18.08
N ARG A 1155 4.05 39.37 16.78
CA ARG A 1155 3.16 40.30 16.04
C ARG A 1155 1.68 39.96 16.23
N ASN A 1156 1.31 38.68 16.21
CA ASN A 1156 -0.06 38.21 16.28
C ASN A 1156 -0.62 38.40 17.71
N GLY A 1157 0.16 38.04 18.74
CA GLY A 1157 -0.14 38.37 20.14
C GLY A 1157 -0.32 39.88 20.39
N ARG A 1158 0.55 40.73 19.83
CA ARG A 1158 0.43 42.19 19.91
C ARG A 1158 -0.80 42.75 19.19
N ARG A 1159 -1.17 42.18 18.03
CA ARG A 1159 -2.40 42.56 17.30
C ARG A 1159 -3.65 42.15 18.07
N LEU A 1160 -3.65 40.95 18.66
CA LEU A 1160 -4.75 40.50 19.51
C LEU A 1160 -4.89 41.38 20.76
N LEU A 1161 -3.79 41.67 21.47
CA LEU A 1161 -3.79 42.60 22.62
C LEU A 1161 -4.38 43.97 22.25
N ASN A 1162 -4.02 44.51 21.08
CA ASN A 1162 -4.53 45.80 20.61
C ASN A 1162 -6.03 45.76 20.28
N GLU A 1163 -6.57 44.64 19.79
CA GLU A 1163 -8.02 44.49 19.53
C GLU A 1163 -8.82 44.20 20.81
N MET A 1164 -8.33 43.30 21.66
CA MET A 1164 -8.96 42.95 22.95
C MET A 1164 -8.88 44.10 23.97
N GLY A 1165 -7.85 44.94 23.87
CA GLY A 1165 -7.62 46.08 24.76
C GLY A 1165 -7.51 45.66 26.22
N ARG A 1166 -8.43 46.16 27.06
CA ARG A 1166 -8.44 45.84 28.50
C ARG A 1166 -8.81 44.39 28.82
N ASN A 1167 -9.43 43.67 27.88
CA ASN A 1167 -9.83 42.27 28.02
C ASN A 1167 -8.66 41.28 27.96
N ALA A 1168 -7.43 41.74 27.73
CA ALA A 1168 -6.24 40.89 27.67
C ALA A 1168 -5.04 41.52 28.40
N ARG A 1169 -4.02 40.70 28.65
CA ARG A 1169 -2.62 41.09 28.94
C ARG A 1169 -1.69 40.17 28.17
N LEU A 1170 -0.56 40.70 27.68
CA LEU A 1170 0.41 39.93 26.91
C LEU A 1170 1.70 39.73 27.69
N ILE A 1171 2.18 38.48 27.76
CA ILE A 1171 3.58 38.19 28.03
C ILE A 1171 4.28 38.12 26.67
N ALA A 1172 5.19 39.06 26.43
CA ALA A 1172 6.15 38.96 25.33
C ALA A 1172 7.27 38.04 25.79
N HIS A 1173 7.25 36.79 25.32
CA HIS A 1173 8.21 35.77 25.74
C HIS A 1173 9.46 35.80 24.86
N HIS A 1174 10.54 36.34 25.40
CA HIS A 1174 11.85 36.40 24.76
C HIS A 1174 12.59 35.06 24.89
N GLY A 1175 12.13 34.08 24.11
CA GLY A 1175 12.62 32.70 24.04
C GLY A 1175 12.44 32.08 22.66
N TYR A 1176 12.70 30.78 22.55
CA TYR A 1176 12.91 30.06 21.29
C TYR A 1176 12.03 28.80 21.14
N GLY A 1177 11.36 28.67 20.00
CA GLY A 1177 10.40 27.58 19.76
C GLY A 1177 8.98 28.11 19.58
N HIS A 1178 8.03 27.20 19.38
CA HIS A 1178 6.62 27.52 19.24
C HIS A 1178 5.88 27.40 20.58
N SER A 1179 5.20 28.46 21.02
CA SER A 1179 4.63 28.61 22.38
C SER A 1179 5.69 28.60 23.50
N SER A 1180 5.30 28.91 24.73
CA SER A 1180 6.15 29.00 25.94
C SER A 1180 6.74 27.67 26.45
N ARG A 1181 7.28 26.86 25.53
CA ARG A 1181 8.02 25.60 25.77
C ARG A 1181 9.43 25.84 26.28
N ASP A 1182 10.03 26.96 25.88
CA ASP A 1182 11.28 27.47 26.45
C ASP A 1182 10.98 27.98 27.87
N THR A 1183 11.75 27.54 28.86
CA THR A 1183 11.37 27.76 30.27
C THR A 1183 11.73 29.17 30.72
N SER A 1184 10.85 29.80 31.50
CA SER A 1184 11.00 31.18 31.94
C SER A 1184 10.32 31.39 33.30
N ASP A 1185 11.10 31.59 34.35
CA ASP A 1185 10.59 31.80 35.72
C ASP A 1185 9.62 32.99 35.79
N CYS A 1186 9.86 34.00 34.96
CA CYS A 1186 8.99 35.17 34.78
C CYS A 1186 7.64 34.78 34.16
N THR A 1187 7.66 34.01 33.07
CA THR A 1187 6.44 33.59 32.36
C THR A 1187 5.59 32.67 33.22
N GLU A 1188 6.21 31.66 33.82
CA GLU A 1188 5.54 30.68 34.69
C GLU A 1188 5.06 31.31 36.00
N GLY A 1189 5.86 32.22 36.59
CA GLY A 1189 5.47 32.99 37.78
C GLY A 1189 4.34 33.99 37.56
N ILE A 1190 4.04 34.39 36.32
CA ILE A 1190 2.81 35.13 35.98
C ILE A 1190 1.66 34.15 35.72
N ALA A 1191 1.87 33.15 34.86
CA ALA A 1191 0.84 32.16 34.49
C ALA A 1191 0.26 31.41 35.70
N LYS A 1192 1.12 30.96 36.63
CA LYS A 1192 0.72 30.28 37.87
C LYS A 1192 -0.13 31.17 38.78
N ARG A 1193 0.25 32.44 38.99
CA ARG A 1193 -0.55 33.40 39.78
C ARG A 1193 -1.87 33.72 39.09
N TYR A 1194 -1.90 33.85 37.77
CA TYR A 1194 -3.14 34.06 37.05
C TYR A 1194 -4.09 32.85 37.16
N ILE A 1195 -3.60 31.62 37.03
CA ILE A 1195 -4.41 30.40 37.19
C ILE A 1195 -4.87 30.18 38.63
N LEU A 1196 -4.03 30.44 39.65
CA LEU A 1196 -4.39 30.25 41.07
C LEU A 1196 -5.22 31.38 41.66
N GLU A 1197 -4.90 32.64 41.36
CA GLU A 1197 -5.44 33.83 42.02
C GLU A 1197 -6.38 34.62 41.11
N GLY A 1198 -6.15 34.59 39.78
CA GLY A 1198 -6.71 35.55 38.82
C GLY A 1198 -5.85 36.81 38.64
N THR A 1199 -4.68 36.87 39.28
CA THR A 1199 -3.77 38.02 39.24
C THR A 1199 -3.11 38.15 37.87
N LEU A 1200 -3.35 39.27 37.18
CA LEU A 1200 -2.73 39.65 35.91
C LEU A 1200 -1.66 40.74 36.10
N PRO A 1201 -0.75 40.95 35.12
CA PRO A 1201 0.12 42.12 35.09
C PRO A 1201 -0.64 43.45 34.97
N ASP A 1202 -0.15 44.49 35.65
CA ASP A 1202 -0.67 45.85 35.52
C ASP A 1202 -0.40 46.42 34.11
N GLU A 1203 0.82 46.20 33.60
CA GLU A 1203 1.27 46.58 32.26
C GLU A 1203 0.53 45.78 31.18
N ALA A 1204 0.18 46.42 30.06
CA ALA A 1204 -0.56 45.75 28.98
C ALA A 1204 0.25 44.65 28.26
N GLU A 1205 1.57 44.88 28.12
CA GLU A 1205 2.55 43.93 27.63
C GLU A 1205 3.72 43.89 28.62
N THR A 1206 4.09 42.70 29.08
CA THR A 1206 5.22 42.47 30.00
C THR A 1206 6.26 41.58 29.32
N ALA A 1207 7.53 42.01 29.32
CA ALA A 1207 8.62 41.25 28.75
C ALA A 1207 9.16 40.22 29.75
N CYS A 1208 9.06 38.93 29.41
CA CYS A 1208 9.72 37.83 30.13
C CYS A 1208 10.79 37.20 29.22
N TYR A 1209 11.86 36.65 29.80
CA TYR A 1209 12.98 36.07 29.05
C TYR A 1209 13.13 34.59 29.40
N ALA A 1210 13.60 33.79 28.44
CA ALA A 1210 13.98 32.40 28.69
C ALA A 1210 15.13 32.29 29.71
N ASN A 1211 15.11 31.24 30.52
CA ASN A 1211 16.05 31.01 31.62
C ASN A 1211 17.45 30.63 31.13
N GLU A 1212 17.54 29.92 29.99
CA GLU A 1212 18.79 29.46 29.38
C GLU A 1212 18.77 29.74 27.87
N LYS A 1213 19.88 29.45 27.19
CA LYS A 1213 20.02 29.60 25.73
C LYS A 1213 20.01 28.24 25.04
N PRO A 1214 19.55 28.16 23.77
CA PRO A 1214 19.76 27.00 22.93
C PRO A 1214 21.23 26.55 22.94
N TYR A 1215 21.47 25.24 22.77
CA TYR A 1215 22.78 24.58 22.90
C TYR A 1215 23.41 24.57 24.30
N LEU A 1216 22.95 25.40 25.24
CA LEU A 1216 23.48 25.46 26.61
C LEU A 1216 22.53 24.86 27.67
N TYR A 1217 21.33 24.40 27.26
CA TYR A 1217 20.34 23.76 28.13
C TYR A 1217 20.96 22.65 29.00
N GLY A 1218 20.90 22.80 30.32
CA GLY A 1218 21.37 21.80 31.28
C GLY A 1218 22.90 21.63 31.37
N ALA A 1219 23.69 22.44 30.66
CA ALA A 1219 25.16 22.34 30.62
C ALA A 1219 25.86 22.57 31.97
N LYS A 1220 25.12 23.00 33.01
CA LYS A 1220 25.58 23.15 34.39
C LYS A 1220 25.66 21.82 35.15
N ASP A 1221 24.81 20.85 34.82
CA ASP A 1221 24.70 19.55 35.54
C ASP A 1221 25.28 18.37 34.76
N LYS A 1222 25.36 18.44 33.42
CA LYS A 1222 25.96 17.41 32.58
C LYS A 1222 26.76 18.01 31.44
N SER A 1223 27.96 17.47 31.22
CA SER A 1223 28.65 17.62 29.94
C SER A 1223 27.79 17.05 28.83
N VAL A 1224 27.47 17.84 27.80
CA VAL A 1224 26.80 17.36 26.58
C VAL A 1224 27.64 16.23 26.00
N LYS A 1225 27.07 15.02 25.89
CA LYS A 1225 27.78 13.90 25.26
C LYS A 1225 28.03 14.21 23.80
N THR A 1226 29.26 14.04 23.35
CA THR A 1226 29.65 14.34 21.96
C THR A 1226 30.07 13.08 21.22
N THR A 1227 30.30 13.23 19.90
CA THR A 1227 30.96 12.26 19.01
C THR A 1227 32.28 11.68 19.54
N ALA A 1228 32.87 12.22 20.61
CA ALA A 1228 34.12 11.76 21.22
C ALA A 1228 33.94 10.78 22.39
N ASP A 1229 32.71 10.57 22.90
CA ASP A 1229 32.46 9.65 24.01
C ASP A 1229 32.35 8.19 23.54
N GLU A 1230 33.20 7.31 24.07
CA GLU A 1230 33.17 5.88 23.74
C GLU A 1230 31.81 5.25 24.09
N GLY A 1231 31.17 4.63 23.08
CA GLY A 1231 29.87 3.97 23.22
C GLY A 1231 28.65 4.88 23.00
N TRP A 1232 28.82 6.11 22.49
CA TRP A 1232 27.69 6.93 22.04
C TRP A 1232 27.13 6.43 20.70
N ASP A 1233 25.86 6.02 20.68
CA ASP A 1233 25.10 5.73 19.47
C ASP A 1233 24.36 7.01 19.02
N PRO A 1234 24.77 7.63 17.89
CA PRO A 1234 24.17 8.88 17.42
C PRO A 1234 22.73 8.68 16.92
N VAL A 1235 22.38 7.49 16.42
CA VAL A 1235 21.02 7.18 15.98
C VAL A 1235 20.13 6.97 17.21
N ALA A 1236 20.53 6.14 18.18
CA ALA A 1236 19.71 5.93 19.38
C ALA A 1236 19.47 7.21 20.20
N ALA A 1237 20.48 8.08 20.33
CA ALA A 1237 20.32 9.39 20.96
C ALA A 1237 19.36 10.30 20.15
N TRP A 1238 19.43 10.24 18.83
CA TRP A 1238 18.49 10.94 17.95
C TRP A 1238 17.07 10.33 17.98
N ARG A 1239 16.90 9.04 18.31
CA ARG A 1239 15.58 8.40 18.54
C ARG A 1239 14.96 8.73 19.88
N GLU A 1240 15.77 8.87 20.92
CA GLU A 1240 15.35 9.45 22.21
C GLU A 1240 14.81 10.86 21.96
N HIS A 1241 15.57 11.66 21.20
CA HIS A 1241 15.16 13.01 20.83
C HIS A 1241 13.99 13.09 19.82
N GLN A 1242 13.88 12.17 18.84
CA GLN A 1242 12.70 12.08 17.98
C GLN A 1242 11.46 11.63 18.75
N ARG A 1243 11.60 10.87 19.85
CA ARG A 1243 10.47 10.61 20.76
C ARG A 1243 10.04 11.90 21.47
N GLU A 1244 10.96 12.73 21.96
CA GLU A 1244 10.62 14.07 22.48
C GLU A 1244 9.87 14.93 21.44
N ILE A 1245 10.27 14.91 20.17
CA ILE A 1245 9.55 15.63 19.10
C ILE A 1245 8.22 14.95 18.72
N ALA A 1246 8.16 13.62 18.68
CA ALA A 1246 6.94 12.87 18.39
C ALA A 1246 5.93 12.94 19.55
N HIS A 1247 6.36 13.22 20.78
CA HIS A 1247 5.52 13.59 21.91
C HIS A 1247 4.93 15.02 21.77
N MET A 1248 5.29 15.76 20.72
CA MET A 1248 4.61 16.97 20.26
C MET A 1248 3.85 16.79 18.94
N ARG A 1249 3.89 15.59 18.31
CA ARG A 1249 2.90 15.20 17.31
C ARG A 1249 1.65 14.76 18.08
N PHE A 1250 0.51 15.34 17.71
CA PHE A 1250 -0.61 15.54 18.62
C PHE A 1250 -1.26 14.26 19.16
#